data_AF-A0AAD3N2Z7-F1
#
_entry.id   AF-A0AAD3N2Z7-F1
#
_cell.length_a   1.000
_cell.length_b   1.000
_cell.length_c   1.000
_cell.angle_alpha   90.00
_cell.angle_beta   90.00
_cell.angle_gamma   90.00
#
_symmetry.space_group_name_H-M   'P 1'
#
loop_
_entity.id
_entity.type
_entity.pdbx_description
1 polymer ?
#
loop_
_entity_poly.entity_id
_entity_poly.type
_entity_poly.pdbx_seq_one_letter_code
_entity_poly.pdbx_strand_id
1 'polypeptide(L)'
;MEGDDETSKVLPLPKPLYFYNTQFKELYVATNGIISPLDLPMEKQYVDDGFPTDFPAVAPFLADIDTSDGRGQIYYRVTETPSILNRVAQEVHRGFPDSKFIPTHAVVATWENVAAYDDYSVKAGPSNKFNTFQAVIGYDETDSYVLFLYPEGGLNFFGTRPKESYNVEIELPARVGFSRGEIPYFLISRIEGPHYSVTSDEQSVKNLYQVGNTGISGVWLFHTGNRNSFDNIVPASIGGLLATSPSKGHGFPLETTTPEYAEFEEYPDNTFDPDNEEEEDDYPLTGRDPEFQTAPAGGDHSERLQPASPDAPSSPSEHPGHQVLYENKDVPLTSDPGYGSEPAERQFAPPSSPKAAAEGDPQQPQVPLEVVDVYPPHRNEPRLSPGGHVVSVDEDDVDFDTGVIHYTTENKETCARFQQQCSQNAFCSDYATGFCCHCRPGFYGNGRHCLPEGAPQRVSGKVSGTVTVGSTPVQLNNIDLHAYIVVGDGRAYTAISEVPEPVGWALMPVAPIGELFGWLFALELPNSQAGFKMTGAEFTRRAEVIFYPGNERLSIIQTGRGLDDHNHLTVDTVVSGSVPFLSPGAEVTMDPFKETYQYYPSVATSTSVREYSVVSAEQGSESFSFQLKQNITYRDCRHDNRAGALETLQITMERVFVMYVKEERILRYAITNKISPVGVEPTGPELVNPCYSGSHDCDTTAQCIPLEGQAFQCQCATGYRGDGRNCYDIDECAEGLSSCGAHAQCVNLPGSHRCQCQSGYEFGFDGRTCVDMDECSSSPCHVNARCINGLGSFQCQCQPGFYGDGFYCSQQEGQTVRPKSQCEQHRDSLQSGVELGGRLSVGAFIPQCDSDGQYRPLQCHGSTGHCWCVDSSGQERAGTRTPPGTAPKDCDRP
;
A
#
# COMPACT_ATOMS: atom_id res chain seq x y z
N MET A 1 -14.80 2.16 20.35
CA MET A 1 -15.93 2.20 21.30
C MET A 1 -17.18 1.76 20.56
N GLU A 2 -18.05 1.04 21.24
CA GLU A 2 -19.07 0.13 20.67
C GLU A 2 -20.33 0.17 21.56
N GLY A 3 -21.51 0.23 20.93
CA GLY A 3 -22.82 0.36 21.56
C GLY A 3 -23.76 1.32 20.81
N ASP A 4 -24.97 1.47 21.35
CA ASP A 4 -25.99 2.46 20.95
C ASP A 4 -26.14 3.46 22.10
N ASP A 5 -26.33 4.75 21.80
CA ASP A 5 -26.42 5.89 22.76
C ASP A 5 -25.30 6.08 23.80
N GLU A 6 -24.25 5.25 23.76
CA GLU A 6 -23.16 5.25 24.74
C GLU A 6 -22.28 6.52 24.69
N THR A 7 -21.85 6.97 25.88
CA THR A 7 -20.97 8.15 26.04
C THR A 7 -19.62 7.74 26.62
N SER A 8 -18.53 8.29 26.08
CA SER A 8 -17.17 7.93 26.47
C SER A 8 -16.90 8.18 27.94
N LYS A 9 -16.02 7.38 28.55
CA LYS A 9 -15.33 7.79 29.79
C LYS A 9 -14.69 9.17 29.59
N VAL A 10 -14.80 10.03 30.61
CA VAL A 10 -14.26 11.39 30.61
C VAL A 10 -12.82 11.44 30.07
N LEU A 11 -12.60 12.33 29.11
CA LEU A 11 -11.31 12.57 28.47
C LEU A 11 -10.63 13.77 29.13
N PRO A 12 -9.67 13.58 30.06
CA PRO A 12 -9.01 14.67 30.75
C PRO A 12 -8.03 15.40 29.83
N LEU A 13 -8.08 16.73 29.84
CA LEU A 13 -7.22 17.58 29.04
C LEU A 13 -5.98 18.03 29.86
N PRO A 14 -4.73 17.81 29.39
CA PRO A 14 -3.53 18.22 30.12
C PRO A 14 -3.44 19.73 30.34
N LYS A 15 -3.97 20.48 29.39
CA LYS A 15 -4.21 21.94 29.44
C LYS A 15 -5.69 22.23 29.22
N PRO A 16 -6.21 23.32 29.80
CA PRO A 16 -7.61 23.69 29.64
C PRO A 16 -7.91 24.18 28.21
N LEU A 17 -9.04 23.73 27.66
CA LEU A 17 -9.60 24.19 26.39
C LEU A 17 -10.47 25.43 26.63
N TYR A 18 -10.44 26.41 25.71
CA TYR A 18 -11.45 27.47 25.66
C TYR A 18 -12.51 27.13 24.63
N PHE A 19 -13.77 27.14 25.01
CA PHE A 19 -14.90 26.98 24.08
C PHE A 19 -15.89 28.11 24.34
N TYR A 20 -16.18 28.86 23.28
CA TYR A 20 -16.52 30.28 23.39
C TYR A 20 -15.54 31.02 24.33
N ASN A 21 -16.04 31.72 25.36
CA ASN A 21 -15.22 32.33 26.41
C ASN A 21 -15.25 31.54 27.73
N THR A 22 -15.71 30.29 27.70
CA THR A 22 -15.77 29.38 28.86
C THR A 22 -14.57 28.42 28.82
N GLN A 23 -14.06 28.05 30.00
CA GLN A 23 -12.85 27.24 30.16
C GLN A 23 -13.19 25.84 30.67
N PHE A 24 -12.78 24.80 29.93
CA PHE A 24 -13.06 23.40 30.24
C PHE A 24 -11.76 22.59 30.38
N LYS A 25 -11.83 21.42 31.03
CA LYS A 25 -10.68 20.53 31.30
C LYS A 25 -10.93 19.06 30.96
N GLU A 26 -12.14 18.76 30.55
CA GLU A 26 -12.69 17.42 30.39
C GLU A 26 -13.60 17.47 29.17
N LEU A 27 -13.63 16.39 28.39
CA LEU A 27 -14.53 16.20 27.25
C LEU A 27 -15.16 14.80 27.29
N TYR A 28 -16.29 14.68 26.60
CA TYR A 28 -17.05 13.46 26.39
C TYR A 28 -17.33 13.34 24.88
N VAL A 29 -17.22 12.12 24.35
CA VAL A 29 -17.46 11.77 22.93
C VAL A 29 -18.54 10.68 22.93
N ALA A 30 -19.63 10.86 22.21
CA ALA A 30 -20.73 9.88 22.15
C ALA A 30 -20.82 9.16 20.80
N THR A 31 -21.57 8.05 20.79
CA THR A 31 -21.94 7.30 19.57
C THR A 31 -22.48 8.22 18.48
N ASN A 32 -23.44 9.06 18.87
CA ASN A 32 -24.27 9.91 18.02
C ASN A 32 -23.55 11.18 17.49
N GLY A 33 -22.28 11.04 17.12
CA GLY A 33 -21.52 12.03 16.32
C GLY A 33 -21.29 13.39 16.97
N ILE A 34 -21.24 13.43 18.31
CA ILE A 34 -21.18 14.65 19.12
C ILE A 34 -20.05 14.60 20.18
N ILE A 35 -19.47 15.76 20.47
CA ILE A 35 -18.49 16.00 21.55
C ILE A 35 -19.02 17.10 22.46
N SER A 36 -18.94 16.92 23.78
CA SER A 36 -19.39 17.87 24.79
C SER A 36 -18.36 18.04 25.92
N PRO A 37 -18.21 19.23 26.53
CA PRO A 37 -17.43 19.42 27.75
C PRO A 37 -18.24 19.19 29.03
N LEU A 38 -19.53 18.88 28.90
CA LEU A 38 -20.41 18.42 29.98
C LEU A 38 -20.80 16.95 29.74
N ASP A 39 -21.11 16.24 30.81
CA ASP A 39 -21.79 14.95 30.73
C ASP A 39 -23.13 15.13 30.00
N LEU A 40 -23.47 14.22 29.09
CA LEU A 40 -24.58 14.42 28.15
C LEU A 40 -25.94 14.08 28.79
N PRO A 41 -27.03 14.78 28.41
CA PRO A 41 -28.39 14.34 28.74
C PRO A 41 -28.73 13.03 28.03
N MET A 42 -29.90 12.44 28.33
CA MET A 42 -30.34 11.24 27.59
C MET A 42 -30.55 11.58 26.10
N GLU A 43 -30.23 10.64 25.22
CA GLU A 43 -30.29 10.76 23.75
C GLU A 43 -31.50 11.57 23.23
N LYS A 44 -32.70 11.13 23.63
CA LYS A 44 -34.00 11.74 23.35
C LYS A 44 -34.08 13.26 23.50
N GLN A 45 -33.21 13.86 24.32
CA GLN A 45 -33.18 15.30 24.57
C GLN A 45 -32.35 16.08 23.53
N TYR A 46 -31.64 15.42 22.62
CA TYR A 46 -30.77 16.10 21.64
C TYR A 46 -30.68 15.44 20.25
N VAL A 47 -31.05 14.16 20.09
CA VAL A 47 -31.07 13.49 18.78
C VAL A 47 -32.43 13.66 18.09
N ASP A 48 -33.54 13.40 18.78
CA ASP A 48 -34.89 13.41 18.16
C ASP A 48 -35.40 14.80 17.73
N ASP A 49 -35.02 15.86 18.44
CA ASP A 49 -35.54 17.22 18.28
C ASP A 49 -34.70 18.10 17.30
N GLY A 50 -34.43 19.36 17.65
CA GLY A 50 -33.62 20.29 16.85
C GLY A 50 -32.11 20.09 16.98
N PHE A 51 -31.33 21.10 16.62
CA PHE A 51 -29.93 21.17 17.04
C PHE A 51 -29.88 21.60 18.52
N PRO A 52 -29.15 20.90 19.42
CA PRO A 52 -29.20 21.19 20.86
C PRO A 52 -28.62 22.57 21.19
N THR A 53 -29.45 23.46 21.75
CA THR A 53 -29.10 24.84 22.13
C THR A 53 -28.91 25.03 23.65
N ASP A 54 -29.13 23.97 24.42
CA ASP A 54 -29.22 23.94 25.88
C ASP A 54 -27.90 23.53 26.59
N PHE A 55 -27.09 22.65 25.99
CA PHE A 55 -25.73 22.34 26.45
C PHE A 55 -24.64 22.70 25.42
N PRO A 56 -23.37 22.90 25.84
CA PRO A 56 -22.29 23.24 24.92
C PRO A 56 -21.92 22.01 24.08
N ALA A 57 -21.90 22.13 22.76
CA ALA A 57 -21.73 21.01 21.85
C ALA A 57 -20.79 21.33 20.68
N VAL A 58 -20.02 20.32 20.26
CA VAL A 58 -19.26 20.28 19.00
C VAL A 58 -19.76 19.05 18.24
N ALA A 59 -20.54 19.26 17.18
CA ALA A 59 -21.21 18.21 16.42
C ALA A 59 -20.62 18.11 15.00
N PRO A 60 -19.64 17.22 14.74
CA PRO A 60 -19.17 16.93 13.39
C PRO A 60 -20.23 16.23 12.53
N PHE A 61 -21.13 15.41 13.11
CA PHE A 61 -22.23 14.75 12.39
C PHE A 61 -23.26 14.19 13.40
N LEU A 62 -24.07 15.06 14.03
CA LEU A 62 -25.09 14.62 14.98
C LEU A 62 -26.24 13.91 14.26
N ALA A 63 -26.39 12.62 14.55
CA ALA A 63 -27.42 11.71 14.05
C ALA A 63 -27.50 10.48 14.98
N ASP A 64 -28.51 9.62 14.79
CA ASP A 64 -28.72 8.38 15.56
C ASP A 64 -27.83 7.24 14.99
N ILE A 65 -26.77 6.88 15.71
CA ILE A 65 -25.62 6.10 15.19
C ILE A 65 -25.40 4.86 16.05
N ASP A 66 -25.89 3.72 15.54
CA ASP A 66 -25.58 2.40 16.10
C ASP A 66 -24.14 1.98 15.78
N THR A 67 -23.37 1.66 16.82
CA THR A 67 -22.03 1.05 16.71
C THR A 67 -21.96 -0.35 17.33
N SER A 68 -23.10 -0.94 17.70
CA SER A 68 -23.24 -2.26 18.32
C SER A 68 -22.89 -3.40 17.35
N ASP A 69 -22.63 -4.60 17.88
CA ASP A 69 -22.33 -5.82 17.09
C ASP A 69 -21.26 -5.61 16.01
N GLY A 70 -20.26 -4.77 16.29
CA GLY A 70 -19.21 -4.40 15.34
C GLY A 70 -19.63 -3.51 14.16
N ARG A 71 -20.80 -2.85 14.18
CA ARG A 71 -21.31 -1.93 13.13
C ARG A 71 -20.59 -0.56 13.09
N GLY A 72 -19.29 -0.54 13.38
CA GLY A 72 -18.43 0.63 13.40
C GLY A 72 -17.55 0.70 14.65
N GLN A 73 -16.63 1.66 14.68
CA GLN A 73 -15.80 1.93 15.86
C GLN A 73 -15.50 3.42 16.01
N ILE A 74 -15.52 3.88 17.26
CA ILE A 74 -15.15 5.26 17.62
C ILE A 74 -13.79 5.28 18.32
N TYR A 75 -12.89 6.12 17.81
CA TYR A 75 -11.51 6.30 18.29
C TYR A 75 -11.29 7.75 18.70
N TYR A 76 -10.88 7.99 19.95
CA TYR A 76 -10.61 9.33 20.46
C TYR A 76 -9.32 9.38 21.29
N ARG A 77 -8.55 10.46 21.16
CA ARG A 77 -7.33 10.73 21.96
C ARG A 77 -7.03 12.21 22.10
N VAL A 78 -6.34 12.58 23.18
CA VAL A 78 -5.55 13.82 23.25
C VAL A 78 -4.14 13.50 22.73
N THR A 79 -3.50 14.44 22.04
CA THR A 79 -2.16 14.29 21.47
C THR A 79 -1.33 15.58 21.55
N GLU A 80 -0.04 15.40 21.80
CA GLU A 80 1.01 16.43 21.74
C GLU A 80 1.97 16.17 20.54
N THR A 81 1.62 15.26 19.63
CA THR A 81 2.48 14.81 18.52
C THR A 81 2.79 15.98 17.56
N PRO A 82 4.07 16.35 17.36
CA PRO A 82 4.43 17.58 16.63
C PRO A 82 3.89 17.67 15.21
N SER A 83 3.75 16.57 14.48
CA SER A 83 3.20 16.56 13.12
C SER A 83 1.71 16.94 13.05
N ILE A 84 0.90 16.42 13.98
CA ILE A 84 -0.52 16.79 14.11
C ILE A 84 -0.63 18.28 14.48
N LEU A 85 0.15 18.74 15.47
CA LEU A 85 0.16 20.14 15.89
C LEU A 85 0.62 21.07 14.75
N ASN A 86 1.67 20.70 14.02
CA ASN A 86 2.15 21.43 12.84
C ASN A 86 1.09 21.51 11.74
N ARG A 87 0.35 20.43 11.45
CA ARG A 87 -0.69 20.50 10.41
C ARG A 87 -1.90 21.31 10.84
N VAL A 88 -2.35 21.18 12.09
CA VAL A 88 -3.40 22.04 12.65
C VAL A 88 -2.97 23.51 12.56
N ALA A 89 -1.70 23.82 12.87
CA ALA A 89 -1.16 25.16 12.68
C ALA A 89 -1.17 25.60 11.20
N GLN A 90 -0.75 24.75 10.26
CA GLN A 90 -0.79 25.05 8.82
C GLN A 90 -2.20 25.38 8.33
N GLU A 91 -3.21 24.58 8.69
CA GLU A 91 -4.60 24.84 8.31
C GLU A 91 -5.15 26.12 8.96
N VAL A 92 -4.83 26.38 10.24
CA VAL A 92 -5.23 27.63 10.92
C VAL A 92 -4.59 28.86 10.26
N HIS A 93 -3.30 28.84 9.93
CA HIS A 93 -2.67 29.97 9.21
C HIS A 93 -3.17 30.09 7.75
N ARG A 94 -3.60 28.98 7.13
CA ARG A 94 -4.22 28.99 5.79
C ARG A 94 -5.62 29.62 5.82
N GLY A 95 -6.44 29.30 6.81
CA GLY A 95 -7.81 29.81 6.97
C GLY A 95 -7.92 31.17 7.67
N PHE A 96 -6.93 31.53 8.48
CA PHE A 96 -6.83 32.77 9.25
C PHE A 96 -5.40 33.36 9.19
N PRO A 97 -5.00 34.02 8.09
CA PRO A 97 -3.60 34.44 7.85
C PRO A 97 -3.02 35.44 8.87
N ASP A 98 -3.86 36.20 9.56
CA ASP A 98 -3.44 37.13 10.63
C ASP A 98 -3.28 36.45 12.01
N SER A 99 -3.61 35.16 12.11
CA SER A 99 -3.48 34.39 13.35
C SER A 99 -2.01 34.14 13.70
N LYS A 100 -1.75 33.98 15.01
CA LYS A 100 -0.44 33.61 15.58
C LYS A 100 -0.54 32.32 16.40
N PHE A 101 -1.60 31.56 16.15
CA PHE A 101 -1.95 30.36 16.89
C PHE A 101 -0.93 29.25 16.65
N ILE A 102 -0.40 28.69 17.74
CA ILE A 102 0.48 27.53 17.72
C ILE A 102 -0.13 26.52 18.71
N PRO A 103 -0.84 25.49 18.23
CA PRO A 103 -1.52 24.55 19.11
C PRO A 103 -0.49 23.84 19.99
N THR A 104 -0.77 23.79 21.28
CA THR A 104 0.06 23.06 22.25
C THR A 104 -0.39 21.62 22.41
N HIS A 105 -1.68 21.37 22.19
CA HIS A 105 -2.34 20.07 22.28
C HIS A 105 -3.42 20.00 21.19
N ALA A 106 -3.80 18.79 20.79
CA ALA A 106 -4.99 18.55 20.00
C ALA A 106 -5.80 17.37 20.55
N VAL A 107 -7.12 17.44 20.40
CA VAL A 107 -8.04 16.31 20.59
C VAL A 107 -8.46 15.81 19.22
N VAL A 108 -8.37 14.51 18.97
CA VAL A 108 -8.81 13.87 17.73
C VAL A 108 -9.91 12.87 18.09
N ALA A 109 -11.05 12.94 17.40
CA ALA A 109 -12.17 12.01 17.57
C ALA A 109 -12.69 11.58 16.19
N THR A 110 -12.74 10.27 15.96
CA THR A 110 -13.04 9.64 14.67
C THR A 110 -14.14 8.62 14.84
N TRP A 111 -15.16 8.70 14.00
CA TRP A 111 -16.21 7.69 13.85
C TRP A 111 -15.88 6.94 12.55
N GLU A 112 -15.47 5.67 12.65
CA GLU A 112 -15.05 4.86 11.51
C GLU A 112 -16.08 3.77 11.20
N ASN A 113 -16.54 3.75 9.94
CA ASN A 113 -17.51 2.79 9.40
C ASN A 113 -18.74 2.60 10.30
N VAL A 114 -19.28 3.70 10.85
CA VAL A 114 -20.42 3.68 11.76
C VAL A 114 -21.73 3.61 10.97
N ALA A 115 -22.70 2.82 11.45
CA ALA A 115 -23.98 2.65 10.79
C ALA A 115 -24.99 3.76 11.15
N ALA A 116 -26.07 3.84 10.36
CA ALA A 116 -27.30 4.47 10.82
C ALA A 116 -28.05 3.50 11.75
N TYR A 117 -28.74 4.05 12.75
CA TYR A 117 -29.77 3.30 13.47
C TYR A 117 -30.91 2.89 12.51
N ASP A 118 -31.31 1.63 12.56
CA ASP A 118 -32.42 1.03 11.83
C ASP A 118 -33.26 0.25 12.85
N ASP A 119 -34.53 0.62 13.06
CA ASP A 119 -35.45 -0.22 13.85
C ASP A 119 -35.65 -1.57 13.13
N TYR A 120 -35.57 -2.66 13.90
CA TYR A 120 -35.70 -4.03 13.40
C TYR A 120 -37.15 -4.41 13.00
N SER A 121 -38.11 -3.46 13.03
CA SER A 121 -39.47 -3.70 12.58
C SER A 121 -39.63 -3.56 11.04
N VAL A 122 -40.25 -4.59 10.44
CA VAL A 122 -40.74 -4.65 9.05
C VAL A 122 -39.69 -4.83 7.92
N LYS A 123 -39.27 -6.10 7.75
CA LYS A 123 -38.96 -6.77 6.46
C LYS A 123 -37.81 -6.28 5.57
N ALA A 124 -37.20 -5.13 5.82
CA ALA A 124 -35.87 -4.84 5.29
C ALA A 124 -34.80 -5.55 6.13
N GLY A 125 -33.64 -5.86 5.54
CA GLY A 125 -32.44 -6.16 6.32
C GLY A 125 -31.77 -4.86 6.81
N PRO A 126 -30.85 -4.92 7.79
CA PRO A 126 -30.12 -3.75 8.26
C PRO A 126 -29.43 -3.03 7.10
N SER A 127 -29.37 -1.71 7.13
CA SER A 127 -28.81 -0.96 6.03
C SER A 127 -27.29 -1.10 5.99
N ASN A 128 -26.74 -1.51 4.84
CA ASN A 128 -25.30 -1.56 4.57
C ASN A 128 -24.75 -0.14 4.25
N LYS A 129 -25.24 0.88 4.96
CA LYS A 129 -24.84 2.29 4.81
C LYS A 129 -23.99 2.68 6.01
N PHE A 130 -22.70 2.89 5.77
CA PHE A 130 -21.75 3.28 6.80
C PHE A 130 -21.12 4.63 6.49
N ASN A 131 -20.98 5.49 7.49
CA ASN A 131 -20.29 6.77 7.38
C ASN A 131 -18.93 6.71 8.08
N THR A 132 -18.01 7.58 7.66
CA THR A 132 -16.74 7.82 8.35
C THR A 132 -16.50 9.34 8.38
N PHE A 133 -16.17 9.89 9.54
CA PHE A 133 -15.92 11.33 9.72
C PHE A 133 -15.02 11.58 10.95
N GLN A 134 -14.35 12.74 10.99
CA GLN A 134 -13.45 13.11 12.08
C GLN A 134 -13.65 14.57 12.51
N ALA A 135 -13.52 14.81 13.82
CA ALA A 135 -13.27 16.13 14.40
C ALA A 135 -11.85 16.21 14.97
N VAL A 136 -11.19 17.36 14.77
CA VAL A 136 -9.91 17.71 15.41
C VAL A 136 -10.03 19.05 16.11
N ILE A 137 -9.88 19.07 17.44
CA ILE A 137 -9.90 20.28 18.28
C ILE A 137 -8.46 20.64 18.63
N GLY A 138 -7.88 21.62 17.95
CA GLY A 138 -6.54 22.14 18.24
C GLY A 138 -6.59 23.33 19.19
N TYR A 139 -5.75 23.37 20.24
CA TYR A 139 -5.83 24.44 21.22
C TYR A 139 -4.52 24.79 21.96
N ASP A 140 -4.51 25.98 22.56
CA ASP A 140 -3.52 26.43 23.53
C ASP A 140 -4.20 27.06 24.77
N GLU A 141 -3.44 27.64 25.71
CA GLU A 141 -3.98 28.28 26.93
C GLU A 141 -4.69 29.63 26.71
N THR A 142 -5.00 29.97 25.45
CA THR A 142 -5.56 31.25 24.99
C THR A 142 -6.60 31.12 23.89
N ASP A 143 -6.43 30.20 22.93
CA ASP A 143 -7.21 30.09 21.70
C ASP A 143 -7.53 28.63 21.33
N SER A 144 -8.62 28.42 20.58
CA SER A 144 -9.10 27.09 20.20
C SER A 144 -9.77 27.07 18.83
N TYR A 145 -9.39 26.09 18.00
CA TYR A 145 -9.88 25.91 16.64
C TYR A 145 -10.36 24.47 16.44
N VAL A 146 -11.38 24.28 15.61
CA VAL A 146 -11.94 22.96 15.29
C VAL A 146 -11.92 22.73 13.78
N LEU A 147 -11.47 21.55 13.38
CA LEU A 147 -11.63 21.03 12.03
C LEU A 147 -12.68 19.91 12.02
N PHE A 148 -13.58 19.92 11.03
CA PHE A 148 -14.38 18.76 10.65
C PHE A 148 -13.88 18.24 9.29
N LEU A 149 -13.67 16.93 9.21
CA LEU A 149 -13.10 16.25 8.04
C LEU A 149 -14.07 15.16 7.55
N TYR A 150 -14.43 15.21 6.27
CA TYR A 150 -15.27 14.23 5.58
C TYR A 150 -14.50 13.62 4.39
N PRO A 151 -14.59 12.29 4.18
CA PRO A 151 -13.82 11.58 3.15
C PRO A 151 -14.33 11.87 1.72
N GLU A 152 -13.43 11.84 0.74
CA GLU A 152 -13.77 12.04 -0.69
C GLU A 152 -14.70 10.95 -1.24
N GLY A 153 -14.74 9.77 -0.60
CA GLY A 153 -15.70 8.70 -0.90
C GLY A 153 -17.16 9.06 -0.56
N GLY A 154 -17.39 10.18 0.15
CA GLY A 154 -18.71 10.68 0.50
C GLY A 154 -19.33 10.06 1.75
N LEU A 155 -20.54 10.52 2.05
CA LEU A 155 -21.41 9.98 3.10
C LEU A 155 -22.45 9.06 2.44
N ASN A 156 -22.69 7.89 3.03
CA ASN A 156 -23.63 6.88 2.53
C ASN A 156 -25.04 7.02 3.15
N PHE A 157 -25.15 7.74 4.27
CA PHE A 157 -26.41 8.27 4.81
C PHE A 157 -26.26 9.74 5.23
N PHE A 158 -27.36 10.49 5.19
CA PHE A 158 -27.39 11.95 5.38
C PHE A 158 -28.32 12.38 6.54
N GLY A 159 -28.86 11.40 7.26
CA GLY A 159 -29.91 11.55 8.26
C GLY A 159 -30.36 10.17 8.75
N THR A 160 -31.15 10.16 9.83
CA THR A 160 -31.58 8.94 10.56
C THR A 160 -33.05 9.08 10.99
N ARG A 161 -33.63 8.04 11.59
CA ARG A 161 -35.04 8.04 12.01
C ARG A 161 -35.12 8.17 13.53
N PRO A 162 -35.87 9.14 14.09
CA PRO A 162 -36.00 9.31 15.54
C PRO A 162 -36.76 8.12 16.18
N LYS A 163 -36.30 7.68 17.36
CA LYS A 163 -36.73 6.41 17.99
C LYS A 163 -38.20 6.39 18.46
N GLU A 164 -38.88 7.55 18.52
CA GLU A 164 -40.28 7.67 18.98
C GLU A 164 -41.31 8.21 17.94
N SER A 165 -41.00 8.32 16.64
CA SER A 165 -41.95 8.88 15.66
C SER A 165 -43.07 7.93 15.19
N TYR A 166 -43.92 7.51 16.14
CA TYR A 166 -44.96 6.46 16.03
C TYR A 166 -46.00 6.53 14.88
N ASN A 167 -45.97 7.54 13.99
CA ASN A 167 -46.97 7.69 12.91
C ASN A 167 -46.49 8.38 11.61
N VAL A 168 -45.19 8.67 11.42
CA VAL A 168 -44.73 9.32 10.16
C VAL A 168 -43.35 8.83 9.71
N GLU A 169 -43.22 8.54 8.40
CA GLU A 169 -41.96 8.15 7.74
C GLU A 169 -41.04 9.37 7.50
N ILE A 170 -40.58 10.04 8.57
CA ILE A 170 -39.68 11.21 8.49
C ILE A 170 -38.25 10.79 8.88
N GLU A 171 -37.33 10.93 7.93
CA GLU A 171 -35.89 10.89 8.20
C GLU A 171 -35.40 12.32 8.52
N LEU A 172 -34.74 12.50 9.67
CA LEU A 172 -34.18 13.77 10.12
C LEU A 172 -32.76 13.94 9.56
N PRO A 173 -32.44 15.05 8.87
CA PRO A 173 -31.10 15.26 8.32
C PRO A 173 -30.07 15.50 9.44
N ALA A 174 -28.87 14.95 9.25
CA ALA A 174 -27.79 15.04 10.23
C ALA A 174 -27.34 16.49 10.47
N ARG A 175 -27.08 16.83 11.73
CA ARG A 175 -26.86 18.21 12.17
C ARG A 175 -25.37 18.44 12.42
N VAL A 176 -24.78 19.42 11.76
CA VAL A 176 -23.35 19.74 11.88
C VAL A 176 -23.21 21.16 12.40
N GLY A 177 -22.43 21.37 13.47
CA GLY A 177 -22.30 22.69 14.06
C GLY A 177 -21.75 22.73 15.48
N PHE A 178 -22.05 23.85 16.14
CA PHE A 178 -21.57 24.19 17.47
C PHE A 178 -22.67 24.84 18.30
N SER A 179 -22.80 24.46 19.57
CA SER A 179 -23.69 25.09 20.54
C SER A 179 -22.91 25.65 21.70
N ARG A 180 -23.33 26.79 22.25
CA ARG A 180 -22.79 27.31 23.51
C ARG A 180 -23.48 26.71 24.74
N GLY A 181 -24.69 26.18 24.58
CA GLY A 181 -25.59 25.85 25.68
C GLY A 181 -26.19 27.09 26.37
N GLU A 182 -27.04 26.85 27.36
CA GLU A 182 -27.75 27.88 28.13
C GLU A 182 -26.79 28.88 28.78
N ILE A 183 -27.15 30.17 28.70
CA ILE A 183 -26.49 31.26 29.42
C ILE A 183 -27.42 31.85 30.50
N PRO A 184 -26.89 32.19 31.70
CA PRO A 184 -27.70 32.74 32.77
C PRO A 184 -28.17 34.16 32.46
N TYR A 185 -29.48 34.39 32.53
CA TYR A 185 -30.13 35.67 32.26
C TYR A 185 -30.91 36.09 33.52
N PHE A 186 -30.35 37.06 34.27
CA PHE A 186 -30.79 37.37 35.64
C PHE A 186 -30.69 36.18 36.61
N LEU A 187 -31.07 36.39 37.88
CA LEU A 187 -30.70 35.53 39.02
C LEU A 187 -31.34 34.14 39.06
N ILE A 188 -32.36 33.85 38.24
CA ILE A 188 -33.14 32.59 38.32
C ILE A 188 -33.56 32.07 36.93
N SER A 189 -33.25 32.77 35.83
CA SER A 189 -33.64 32.38 34.48
C SER A 189 -32.42 32.11 33.61
N ARG A 190 -32.60 31.23 32.62
CA ARG A 190 -31.62 30.91 31.59
C ARG A 190 -32.25 31.23 30.23
N ILE A 191 -31.40 31.45 29.24
CA ILE A 191 -31.78 31.56 27.83
C ILE A 191 -30.80 30.74 26.99
N GLU A 192 -31.25 30.24 25.85
CA GLU A 192 -30.40 29.57 24.87
C GLU A 192 -29.21 30.44 24.48
N GLY A 193 -28.02 29.83 24.40
CA GLY A 193 -26.82 30.50 23.92
C GLY A 193 -26.79 30.63 22.40
N PRO A 194 -25.89 31.47 21.84
CA PRO A 194 -25.54 31.39 20.44
C PRO A 194 -25.14 29.96 20.03
N HIS A 195 -25.71 29.51 18.92
CA HIS A 195 -25.32 28.31 18.21
C HIS A 195 -24.92 28.68 16.77
N TYR A 196 -24.21 27.79 16.09
CA TYR A 196 -23.77 27.95 14.71
C TYR A 196 -23.99 26.61 14.00
N SER A 197 -24.88 26.58 13.00
CA SER A 197 -25.10 25.39 12.17
C SER A 197 -24.40 25.53 10.82
N VAL A 198 -23.78 24.44 10.38
CA VAL A 198 -23.21 24.25 9.03
C VAL A 198 -24.28 23.66 8.09
N THR A 199 -25.21 22.86 8.63
CA THR A 199 -26.30 22.22 7.87
C THR A 199 -27.68 22.75 8.26
N SER A 200 -28.60 22.76 7.29
CA SER A 200 -29.99 23.20 7.42
C SER A 200 -31.01 22.17 6.90
N ASP A 201 -30.54 21.24 6.06
CA ASP A 201 -31.35 20.33 5.27
C ASP A 201 -30.48 19.19 4.70
N GLU A 202 -31.10 18.12 4.22
CA GLU A 202 -30.40 16.93 3.70
C GLU A 202 -29.43 17.25 2.53
N GLN A 203 -29.69 18.28 1.72
CA GLN A 203 -28.79 18.67 0.62
C GLN A 203 -27.54 19.38 1.15
N SER A 204 -27.66 20.21 2.20
CA SER A 204 -26.51 20.77 2.90
C SER A 204 -25.63 19.67 3.52
N VAL A 205 -26.22 18.58 4.03
CA VAL A 205 -25.48 17.40 4.51
C VAL A 205 -24.77 16.67 3.37
N LYS A 206 -25.46 16.43 2.24
CA LYS A 206 -24.87 15.85 1.02
C LYS A 206 -23.67 16.65 0.51
N ASN A 207 -23.66 17.97 0.70
CA ASN A 207 -22.59 18.85 0.26
C ASN A 207 -21.34 18.81 1.17
N LEU A 208 -21.41 18.28 2.41
CA LEU A 208 -20.33 18.37 3.41
C LEU A 208 -18.97 17.86 2.94
N TYR A 209 -18.95 16.78 2.15
CA TYR A 209 -17.72 16.22 1.57
C TYR A 209 -17.33 16.86 0.23
N GLN A 210 -18.28 17.52 -0.45
CA GLN A 210 -18.07 18.13 -1.77
C GLN A 210 -17.53 19.55 -1.69
N VAL A 211 -17.83 20.27 -0.60
CA VAL A 211 -17.39 21.66 -0.36
C VAL A 211 -16.65 21.78 0.98
N GLY A 212 -16.02 22.92 1.23
CA GLY A 212 -15.31 23.21 2.47
C GLY A 212 -14.83 24.66 2.51
N ASN A 213 -14.70 25.24 3.70
CA ASN A 213 -14.36 26.67 3.86
C ASN A 213 -12.84 26.97 3.80
N THR A 214 -12.00 25.92 3.80
CA THR A 214 -10.54 25.97 3.64
C THR A 214 -10.08 25.93 2.17
N GLY A 215 -11.02 26.00 1.22
CA GLY A 215 -10.74 25.79 -0.20
C GLY A 215 -10.28 24.35 -0.54
N ILE A 216 -10.55 23.40 0.34
CA ILE A 216 -10.37 21.95 0.15
C ILE A 216 -11.74 21.31 0.44
N SER A 217 -12.24 20.47 -0.47
CA SER A 217 -13.51 19.76 -0.30
C SER A 217 -13.46 18.81 0.90
N GLY A 218 -14.53 18.75 1.69
CA GLY A 218 -14.58 17.92 2.90
C GLY A 218 -13.84 18.49 4.11
N VAL A 219 -13.15 19.64 3.99
CA VAL A 219 -12.34 20.22 5.07
C VAL A 219 -12.93 21.55 5.53
N TRP A 220 -13.48 21.53 6.73
CA TRP A 220 -14.12 22.69 7.38
C TRP A 220 -13.35 23.09 8.62
N LEU A 221 -13.01 24.37 8.75
CA LEU A 221 -12.22 24.94 9.83
C LEU A 221 -12.95 26.12 10.48
N PHE A 222 -12.92 26.17 11.81
CA PHE A 222 -13.58 27.18 12.61
C PHE A 222 -12.69 27.63 13.78
N HIS A 223 -12.70 28.92 14.09
CA HIS A 223 -12.25 29.46 15.38
C HIS A 223 -13.41 29.35 16.36
N THR A 224 -13.21 28.72 17.52
CA THR A 224 -14.30 28.28 18.41
C THR A 224 -14.16 28.74 19.86
N GLY A 225 -13.04 29.33 20.25
CA GLY A 225 -12.88 29.94 21.57
C GLY A 225 -11.65 30.84 21.70
N ASN A 226 -11.79 31.85 22.57
CA ASN A 226 -10.70 32.74 22.96
C ASN A 226 -10.87 33.16 24.44
N ARG A 227 -9.75 33.20 25.16
CA ARG A 227 -9.66 33.53 26.59
C ARG A 227 -10.07 34.96 26.98
N ASN A 228 -9.99 35.92 26.06
CA ASN A 228 -10.21 37.34 26.35
C ASN A 228 -11.67 37.75 26.12
N SER A 229 -12.24 37.37 24.97
CA SER A 229 -13.63 37.57 24.59
C SER A 229 -13.92 36.75 23.34
N PHE A 230 -15.04 36.00 23.34
CA PHE A 230 -15.48 35.22 22.19
C PHE A 230 -16.99 35.01 22.24
N ASP A 231 -17.69 35.63 21.29
CA ASP A 231 -19.15 35.72 21.29
C ASP A 231 -19.81 34.71 20.34
N ASN A 232 -19.24 34.50 19.15
CA ASN A 232 -19.76 33.62 18.08
C ASN A 232 -18.62 32.89 17.37
N ILE A 233 -18.89 31.66 16.91
CA ILE A 233 -17.98 30.88 16.03
C ILE A 233 -17.63 31.66 14.77
N VAL A 234 -16.36 31.59 14.34
CA VAL A 234 -15.90 32.23 13.09
C VAL A 234 -15.42 31.14 12.12
N PRO A 235 -16.05 30.96 10.95
CA PRO A 235 -15.54 30.06 9.92
C PRO A 235 -14.29 30.64 9.23
N ALA A 236 -13.40 29.76 8.75
CA ALA A 236 -12.29 30.14 7.89
C ALA A 236 -12.76 30.75 6.57
N SER A 237 -11.93 31.59 5.93
CA SER A 237 -12.21 32.12 4.60
C SER A 237 -10.93 32.40 3.81
N ILE A 238 -10.84 31.89 2.58
CA ILE A 238 -9.67 32.04 1.70
C ILE A 238 -10.08 32.77 0.43
N GLY A 239 -9.39 33.87 0.12
CA GLY A 239 -9.76 34.77 -0.99
C GLY A 239 -10.87 35.72 -0.56
N GLY A 240 -10.50 36.95 -0.17
CA GLY A 240 -11.38 37.82 0.60
C GLY A 240 -12.64 38.31 -0.12
N LEU A 241 -13.80 37.89 0.39
CA LEU A 241 -15.00 38.72 0.47
C LEU A 241 -15.39 38.85 1.94
N LEU A 242 -15.38 40.07 2.47
CA LEU A 242 -15.71 40.35 3.87
C LEU A 242 -17.20 40.11 4.13
N ALA A 243 -17.51 39.09 4.93
CA ALA A 243 -18.81 38.96 5.57
C ALA A 243 -18.95 40.07 6.62
N THR A 244 -19.56 41.20 6.24
CA THR A 244 -19.66 42.39 7.09
C THR A 244 -20.56 42.20 8.29
N SER A 245 -20.08 42.59 9.47
CA SER A 245 -20.85 42.61 10.72
C SER A 245 -22.13 43.46 10.62
N PRO A 246 -23.29 42.97 11.08
CA PRO A 246 -24.46 43.79 11.35
C PRO A 246 -24.26 44.56 12.67
N SER A 247 -23.88 45.84 12.58
CA SER A 247 -23.67 46.70 13.75
C SER A 247 -24.97 47.05 14.46
N LYS A 248 -25.04 46.87 15.78
CA LYS A 248 -26.11 47.42 16.63
C LYS A 248 -26.16 48.96 16.52
N GLY A 249 -27.31 49.55 16.17
CA GLY A 249 -27.46 51.01 16.09
C GLY A 249 -28.88 51.54 15.90
N HIS A 250 -29.55 51.86 17.01
CA HIS A 250 -30.68 52.80 17.16
C HIS A 250 -31.93 52.74 16.25
N GLY A 251 -33.09 52.47 16.88
CA GLY A 251 -34.14 53.50 17.01
C GLY A 251 -35.23 53.61 15.92
N PHE A 252 -36.46 53.23 16.30
CA PHE A 252 -37.76 53.60 15.70
C PHE A 252 -37.94 55.14 15.48
N PRO A 253 -38.98 55.63 14.72
CA PRO A 253 -40.18 54.92 14.24
C PRO A 253 -40.71 55.26 12.81
N LEU A 254 -41.83 54.61 12.42
CA LEU A 254 -42.87 55.06 11.44
C LEU A 254 -42.45 55.19 9.93
N GLU A 255 -43.32 55.03 8.92
CA GLU A 255 -44.73 54.54 8.86
C GLU A 255 -45.04 53.91 7.47
N THR A 256 -46.30 53.49 7.27
CA THR A 256 -46.86 52.67 6.17
C THR A 256 -47.06 53.37 4.82
N THR A 257 -47.31 52.56 3.78
CA THR A 257 -48.47 52.77 2.88
C THR A 257 -49.19 51.44 2.62
N THR A 258 -50.52 51.43 2.82
CA THR A 258 -51.45 50.27 2.77
C THR A 258 -52.03 50.05 1.34
N PRO A 259 -52.77 48.96 1.01
CA PRO A 259 -54.15 48.64 1.50
C PRO A 259 -54.29 47.23 2.16
N GLU A 260 -55.04 47.05 3.26
CA GLU A 260 -56.52 46.81 3.40
C GLU A 260 -56.97 45.40 2.91
N TYR A 261 -57.80 44.60 3.59
CA TYR A 261 -58.50 44.60 4.91
C TYR A 261 -59.15 43.18 5.12
N ALA A 262 -59.66 42.65 6.24
CA ALA A 262 -59.84 43.06 7.65
C ALA A 262 -60.09 41.86 8.61
N GLU A 263 -59.79 42.05 9.91
CA GLU A 263 -60.56 41.69 11.14
C GLU A 263 -61.17 40.28 11.36
N PHE A 264 -60.99 39.62 12.52
CA PHE A 264 -61.52 40.06 13.84
C PHE A 264 -60.66 39.69 15.08
N GLU A 265 -61.11 40.08 16.29
CA GLU A 265 -60.33 40.24 17.54
C GLU A 265 -60.30 39.05 18.55
N GLU A 266 -59.55 39.22 19.65
CA GLU A 266 -59.35 38.34 20.84
C GLU A 266 -60.56 38.44 21.84
N TYR A 267 -60.67 37.91 23.08
CA TYR A 267 -59.87 37.21 24.12
C TYR A 267 -60.87 36.70 25.23
N PRO A 268 -60.51 36.29 26.49
CA PRO A 268 -59.26 35.79 27.11
C PRO A 268 -59.38 34.47 27.94
N ASP A 269 -58.22 33.92 28.34
CA ASP A 269 -57.85 33.18 29.59
C ASP A 269 -58.93 32.58 30.55
N ASN A 270 -58.86 31.27 30.90
CA ASN A 270 -58.67 30.72 32.29
C ASN A 270 -58.72 29.16 32.46
N THR A 271 -57.68 28.63 33.14
CA THR A 271 -57.48 27.42 34.01
C THR A 271 -58.44 26.20 34.20
N PHE A 272 -57.81 24.99 34.18
CA PHE A 272 -57.92 23.77 35.07
C PHE A 272 -59.03 22.67 34.97
N ASP A 273 -58.57 21.40 34.77
CA ASP A 273 -58.93 20.08 35.41
C ASP A 273 -60.39 19.52 35.48
N PRO A 274 -60.57 18.19 35.78
CA PRO A 274 -59.78 16.98 35.46
C PRO A 274 -60.65 15.75 35.00
N ASP A 275 -60.01 14.59 34.73
CA ASP A 275 -60.55 13.19 34.67
C ASP A 275 -61.70 12.88 33.65
N ASN A 276 -61.98 11.65 33.16
CA ASN A 276 -61.68 10.30 33.66
C ASN A 276 -61.81 9.16 32.59
N GLU A 277 -61.03 8.08 32.75
CA GLU A 277 -61.24 6.61 32.52
C GLU A 277 -62.07 5.96 31.35
N GLU A 278 -61.47 4.88 30.79
CA GLU A 278 -61.98 3.49 30.50
C GLU A 278 -62.68 3.02 29.17
N GLU A 279 -62.13 1.91 28.61
CA GLU A 279 -62.70 0.65 28.00
C GLU A 279 -63.76 0.64 26.85
N GLU A 280 -63.97 -0.41 26.03
CA GLU A 280 -63.13 -1.44 25.32
C GLU A 280 -63.99 -2.14 24.19
N ASP A 281 -63.73 -3.41 23.80
CA ASP A 281 -64.58 -4.40 23.04
C ASP A 281 -64.80 -4.38 21.49
N ASP A 282 -63.81 -4.86 20.71
CA ASP A 282 -63.72 -6.14 19.93
C ASP A 282 -64.78 -6.69 18.86
N TYR A 283 -64.29 -7.57 17.94
CA TYR A 283 -64.95 -8.62 17.07
C TYR A 283 -65.72 -8.29 15.75
N PRO A 284 -65.97 -9.24 14.78
CA PRO A 284 -65.10 -10.33 14.21
C PRO A 284 -65.31 -10.82 12.70
N LEU A 285 -64.33 -11.59 12.16
CA LEU A 285 -64.41 -12.87 11.34
C LEU A 285 -64.79 -13.06 9.82
N THR A 286 -64.04 -13.97 9.13
CA THR A 286 -64.26 -14.81 7.88
C THR A 286 -64.26 -14.18 6.45
N GLY A 287 -63.93 -14.85 5.31
CA GLY A 287 -63.23 -16.13 4.97
C GLY A 287 -63.47 -16.75 3.54
N ARG A 288 -62.51 -17.56 2.99
CA ARG A 288 -62.56 -18.58 1.86
C ARG A 288 -62.33 -18.25 0.33
N ASP A 289 -61.97 -19.31 -0.44
CA ASP A 289 -61.42 -19.44 -1.84
C ASP A 289 -62.49 -19.62 -3.00
N PRO A 290 -62.23 -20.01 -4.30
CA PRO A 290 -61.01 -20.16 -5.18
C PRO A 290 -61.15 -19.70 -6.71
N GLU A 291 -60.18 -20.11 -7.57
CA GLU A 291 -59.92 -20.02 -9.06
C GLU A 291 -61.00 -19.72 -10.15
N PHE A 292 -60.62 -19.05 -11.30
CA PHE A 292 -60.83 -19.52 -12.72
C PHE A 292 -60.26 -18.66 -13.91
N GLN A 293 -59.59 -19.31 -14.88
CA GLN A 293 -59.59 -19.21 -16.38
C GLN A 293 -59.26 -17.96 -17.30
N THR A 294 -58.42 -18.26 -18.32
CA THR A 294 -58.45 -17.90 -19.79
C THR A 294 -57.85 -16.62 -20.42
N ALA A 295 -57.39 -16.78 -21.68
CA ALA A 295 -56.85 -15.76 -22.62
C ALA A 295 -57.50 -15.91 -24.03
N PRO A 296 -57.24 -15.00 -25.00
CA PRO A 296 -56.34 -15.30 -26.14
C PRO A 296 -55.50 -14.04 -26.57
N ALA A 297 -54.65 -13.96 -27.61
CA ALA A 297 -54.16 -14.83 -28.71
C ALA A 297 -52.65 -14.48 -28.99
N GLY A 298 -51.86 -15.02 -29.93
CA GLY A 298 -52.07 -15.92 -31.09
C GLY A 298 -52.23 -15.14 -32.41
N GLY A 299 -51.34 -15.21 -33.43
CA GLY A 299 -50.07 -15.92 -33.67
C GLY A 299 -49.26 -15.15 -34.75
N ASP A 300 -48.51 -15.69 -35.73
CA ASP A 300 -47.87 -16.99 -36.06
C ASP A 300 -47.28 -16.88 -37.51
N HIS A 301 -46.08 -17.41 -37.77
CA HIS A 301 -45.72 -18.25 -38.95
C HIS A 301 -44.20 -18.41 -39.18
N SER A 302 -43.80 -19.55 -39.74
CA SER A 302 -42.41 -19.95 -40.05
C SER A 302 -42.40 -21.06 -41.12
N GLU A 303 -41.40 -21.10 -42.03
CA GLU A 303 -40.60 -22.30 -42.36
C GLU A 303 -39.61 -22.11 -43.54
N ARG A 304 -38.36 -22.59 -43.31
CA ARG A 304 -37.49 -23.43 -44.18
C ARG A 304 -37.55 -23.39 -45.72
N LEU A 305 -36.34 -23.42 -46.34
CA LEU A 305 -35.94 -24.42 -47.36
C LEU A 305 -34.41 -24.41 -47.68
N GLN A 306 -33.93 -25.52 -48.23
CA GLN A 306 -32.59 -25.83 -48.82
C GLN A 306 -32.86 -26.75 -50.06
N PRO A 307 -31.88 -27.24 -50.87
CA PRO A 307 -30.42 -27.05 -50.91
C PRO A 307 -29.86 -26.69 -52.34
N ALA A 308 -28.53 -26.58 -52.49
CA ALA A 308 -27.71 -27.20 -53.58
C ALA A 308 -26.26 -26.66 -53.64
N SER A 309 -25.33 -27.49 -54.10
CA SER A 309 -23.98 -27.13 -54.60
C SER A 309 -23.91 -27.47 -56.11
N PRO A 310 -22.89 -27.04 -56.90
CA PRO A 310 -21.59 -27.74 -56.88
C PRO A 310 -20.35 -26.87 -57.30
N ASP A 311 -19.26 -27.57 -57.59
CA ASP A 311 -18.11 -27.24 -58.45
C ASP A 311 -16.86 -26.48 -57.92
N ALA A 312 -15.72 -27.06 -58.30
CA ALA A 312 -14.36 -26.51 -58.36
C ALA A 312 -13.74 -27.05 -59.69
N PRO A 313 -12.64 -26.49 -60.26
CA PRO A 313 -11.31 -26.83 -59.74
C PRO A 313 -10.18 -25.81 -60.07
N SER A 314 -8.93 -26.26 -59.87
CA SER A 314 -7.69 -25.96 -60.63
C SER A 314 -6.58 -25.11 -59.99
N SER A 315 -5.38 -25.71 -60.00
CA SER A 315 -4.04 -25.14 -59.80
C SER A 315 -3.44 -24.73 -61.17
N PRO A 316 -2.20 -24.15 -61.34
CA PRO A 316 -0.94 -24.80 -60.90
C PRO A 316 0.31 -23.91 -60.61
N SER A 317 1.29 -24.56 -59.96
CA SER A 317 2.77 -24.43 -60.03
C SER A 317 3.50 -23.20 -60.63
N GLU A 318 4.57 -22.77 -59.93
CA GLU A 318 5.88 -22.44 -60.56
C GLU A 318 7.11 -22.85 -59.70
N HIS A 319 8.11 -23.40 -60.40
CA HIS A 319 9.51 -23.72 -60.00
C HIS A 319 10.29 -23.70 -61.33
N PRO A 320 11.55 -23.21 -61.45
CA PRO A 320 12.71 -23.94 -60.88
C PRO A 320 14.02 -23.14 -60.60
N GLY A 321 15.03 -23.81 -60.02
CA GLY A 321 16.46 -23.43 -60.04
C GLY A 321 17.20 -23.87 -58.75
N HIS A 322 18.12 -24.84 -58.73
CA HIS A 322 19.54 -24.81 -59.18
C HIS A 322 20.41 -23.75 -58.48
N GLN A 323 21.59 -24.01 -57.89
CA GLN A 323 22.42 -25.20 -57.49
C GLN A 323 23.22 -24.76 -56.20
N VAL A 324 24.20 -25.42 -55.55
CA VAL A 324 25.18 -26.50 -55.82
C VAL A 324 25.44 -27.22 -54.47
N LEU A 325 25.14 -28.52 -54.30
CA LEU A 325 26.09 -29.67 -54.36
C LEU A 325 27.37 -29.57 -53.48
N TYR A 326 27.42 -30.37 -52.39
CA TYR A 326 28.61 -31.16 -52.02
C TYR A 326 28.18 -32.39 -51.20
N GLU A 327 28.47 -33.59 -51.72
CA GLU A 327 28.33 -34.86 -50.98
C GLU A 327 29.58 -35.18 -50.17
N ASN A 328 29.43 -35.85 -49.02
CA ASN A 328 30.23 -37.01 -48.57
C ASN A 328 29.97 -37.30 -47.05
N LYS A 329 29.92 -38.55 -46.57
CA LYS A 329 29.59 -39.84 -47.21
C LYS A 329 29.45 -40.97 -46.16
N ASP A 330 28.75 -42.04 -46.57
CA ASP A 330 28.84 -43.43 -46.07
C ASP A 330 28.40 -43.77 -44.62
N VAL A 331 28.07 -45.05 -44.43
CA VAL A 331 27.16 -45.70 -43.45
C VAL A 331 27.62 -47.19 -43.32
N PRO A 332 27.16 -48.08 -42.39
CA PRO A 332 26.79 -48.04 -40.96
C PRO A 332 27.80 -48.88 -40.10
N LEU A 333 27.41 -49.42 -38.93
CA LEU A 333 27.31 -50.89 -38.67
C LEU A 333 27.03 -51.30 -37.19
N THR A 334 26.07 -52.23 -36.98
CA THR A 334 25.99 -53.28 -35.92
C THR A 334 25.90 -52.90 -34.42
N SER A 335 25.30 -53.70 -33.49
CA SER A 335 24.51 -54.97 -33.57
C SER A 335 23.83 -55.34 -32.22
N ASP A 336 22.68 -56.02 -32.26
CA ASP A 336 22.13 -56.82 -31.13
C ASP A 336 23.01 -58.04 -30.78
N PRO A 337 22.99 -58.54 -29.52
CA PRO A 337 22.03 -59.60 -29.10
C PRO A 337 21.50 -59.40 -27.64
N GLY A 338 20.54 -60.17 -27.09
CA GLY A 338 19.72 -61.30 -27.59
C GLY A 338 19.56 -62.43 -26.55
N TYR A 339 18.35 -63.00 -26.40
CA TYR A 339 17.91 -64.05 -25.42
C TYR A 339 17.88 -63.65 -23.91
N GLY A 340 16.93 -64.11 -23.07
CA GLY A 340 15.59 -64.68 -23.30
C GLY A 340 15.30 -66.08 -22.68
N SER A 341 14.45 -66.15 -21.62
CA SER A 341 13.70 -67.36 -21.19
C SER A 341 12.72 -67.11 -20.01
N GLU A 342 11.48 -67.62 -20.09
CA GLU A 342 10.57 -67.82 -18.94
C GLU A 342 10.89 -69.14 -18.17
N PRO A 343 10.19 -69.49 -17.06
CA PRO A 343 8.98 -70.34 -17.24
C PRO A 343 7.83 -70.27 -16.19
N ALA A 344 6.61 -70.45 -16.71
CA ALA A 344 5.49 -71.27 -16.17
C ALA A 344 4.58 -70.79 -14.99
N GLU A 345 3.26 -70.87 -15.26
CA GLU A 345 2.14 -70.66 -14.34
C GLU A 345 1.88 -71.84 -13.35
N ARG A 346 1.00 -71.59 -12.35
CA ARG A 346 0.04 -72.59 -11.84
C ARG A 346 -1.34 -71.94 -11.56
N GLN A 347 -2.41 -72.72 -11.70
CA GLN A 347 -3.80 -72.24 -11.80
C GLN A 347 -4.75 -72.95 -10.79
N PHE A 348 -5.93 -72.36 -10.54
CA PHE A 348 -7.12 -72.93 -9.84
C PHE A 348 -6.97 -73.23 -8.31
N ALA A 349 -8.00 -73.23 -7.44
CA ALA A 349 -9.41 -72.76 -7.49
C ALA A 349 -10.00 -72.70 -6.04
N PRO A 350 -11.14 -72.00 -5.79
CA PRO A 350 -11.90 -71.99 -4.50
C PRO A 350 -12.68 -73.32 -4.26
N PRO A 351 -13.46 -73.55 -3.15
CA PRO A 351 -14.04 -72.59 -2.19
C PRO A 351 -14.14 -73.01 -0.69
N SER A 352 -14.76 -72.16 0.15
CA SER A 352 -15.91 -72.46 1.05
C SER A 352 -15.89 -71.73 2.41
N SER A 353 -17.09 -71.33 2.87
CA SER A 353 -17.43 -71.01 4.27
C SER A 353 -18.45 -72.06 4.77
N PRO A 354 -18.58 -72.30 6.10
CA PRO A 354 -19.81 -71.85 6.77
C PRO A 354 -19.79 -71.64 8.32
N LYS A 355 -20.78 -70.86 8.79
CA LYS A 355 -21.56 -71.00 10.06
C LYS A 355 -20.89 -70.88 11.44
N ALA A 356 -21.09 -69.70 12.05
CA ALA A 356 -21.97 -69.45 13.21
C ALA A 356 -22.12 -70.48 14.37
N ALA A 357 -21.95 -69.97 15.59
CA ALA A 357 -22.58 -70.40 16.84
C ALA A 357 -23.15 -69.15 17.57
N ALA A 358 -24.05 -69.31 18.55
CA ALA A 358 -25.00 -68.25 18.92
C ALA A 358 -25.11 -67.90 20.42
N GLU A 359 -25.61 -66.68 20.65
CA GLU A 359 -26.42 -66.16 21.78
C GLU A 359 -25.87 -66.14 23.23
N GLY A 360 -25.94 -64.94 23.82
CA GLY A 360 -25.85 -64.63 25.24
C GLY A 360 -26.40 -63.21 25.46
N ASP A 361 -27.44 -63.08 26.31
CA ASP A 361 -28.30 -61.88 26.40
C ASP A 361 -27.69 -60.72 27.25
N PRO A 362 -28.23 -59.48 27.20
CA PRO A 362 -27.45 -58.26 27.46
C PRO A 362 -27.70 -57.59 28.83
N GLN A 363 -26.82 -56.63 29.19
CA GLN A 363 -27.07 -55.62 30.21
C GLN A 363 -26.59 -54.21 29.79
N GLN A 364 -27.23 -53.19 30.36
CA GLN A 364 -27.20 -51.79 29.91
C GLN A 364 -26.00 -51.00 30.45
N PRO A 365 -25.66 -49.87 29.79
CA PRO A 365 -25.61 -48.59 30.51
C PRO A 365 -26.79 -47.66 30.19
N GLN A 366 -27.05 -46.66 31.05
CA GLN A 366 -28.19 -45.73 30.95
C GLN A 366 -27.79 -44.31 30.49
N VAL A 367 -28.82 -43.53 30.15
CA VAL A 367 -28.79 -42.13 29.65
C VAL A 367 -28.37 -41.14 30.76
N PRO A 368 -27.62 -40.06 30.46
CA PRO A 368 -27.34 -38.97 31.41
C PRO A 368 -28.56 -38.08 31.70
N LEU A 369 -28.52 -37.33 32.82
CA LEU A 369 -29.58 -36.40 33.26
C LEU A 369 -28.98 -35.15 33.94
N GLU A 370 -29.82 -34.12 34.13
CA GLU A 370 -29.41 -32.73 34.38
C GLU A 370 -29.35 -32.27 35.86
N VAL A 371 -28.49 -31.27 36.07
CA VAL A 371 -28.53 -30.07 36.98
C VAL A 371 -29.58 -29.97 38.11
N VAL A 372 -29.15 -29.54 39.31
CA VAL A 372 -29.65 -28.38 40.15
C VAL A 372 -29.16 -28.45 41.63
N ASP A 373 -28.98 -27.28 42.25
CA ASP A 373 -28.37 -26.96 43.57
C ASP A 373 -29.07 -27.43 44.88
N VAL A 374 -28.39 -27.23 46.03
CA VAL A 374 -28.84 -26.31 47.12
C VAL A 374 -27.73 -26.00 48.17
N TYR A 375 -27.64 -24.74 48.62
CA TYR A 375 -26.67 -24.15 49.58
C TYR A 375 -27.12 -24.22 51.08
N PRO A 376 -26.23 -24.01 52.08
CA PRO A 376 -26.11 -22.68 52.77
C PRO A 376 -24.72 -22.40 53.48
N PRO A 377 -24.48 -21.23 54.16
CA PRO A 377 -24.69 -19.83 53.74
C PRO A 377 -23.55 -18.81 54.11
N HIS A 378 -23.47 -17.70 53.33
CA HIS A 378 -23.00 -16.32 53.62
C HIS A 378 -21.86 -15.96 54.63
N ARG A 379 -20.91 -15.12 54.13
CA ARG A 379 -20.73 -13.73 54.65
C ARG A 379 -20.04 -12.76 53.64
N ASN A 380 -20.54 -11.52 53.64
CA ASN A 380 -20.43 -10.40 52.67
C ASN A 380 -19.07 -10.05 52.01
N GLU A 381 -19.12 -9.90 50.67
CA GLU A 381 -18.79 -8.74 49.79
C GLU A 381 -18.17 -7.44 50.38
N PRO A 382 -17.37 -6.67 49.57
CA PRO A 382 -17.88 -5.88 48.43
C PRO A 382 -17.20 -6.11 47.05
N ARG A 383 -17.78 -5.52 45.99
CA ARG A 383 -17.50 -5.78 44.56
C ARG A 383 -16.53 -4.78 43.91
N LEU A 384 -15.96 -5.20 42.78
CA LEU A 384 -15.45 -4.35 41.69
C LEU A 384 -15.88 -4.95 40.34
N SER A 385 -16.16 -4.10 39.35
CA SER A 385 -16.76 -4.46 38.04
C SER A 385 -15.69 -4.70 36.95
N PRO A 386 -16.01 -5.45 35.87
CA PRO A 386 -15.06 -5.71 34.79
C PRO A 386 -14.76 -4.45 33.96
N GLY A 387 -13.54 -4.36 33.41
CA GLY A 387 -13.09 -3.23 32.59
C GLY A 387 -12.82 -3.61 31.14
N GLY A 388 -13.44 -2.89 30.20
CA GLY A 388 -13.10 -2.98 28.78
C GLY A 388 -11.63 -2.60 28.51
N HIS A 389 -11.03 -3.21 27.50
CA HIS A 389 -9.62 -3.00 27.15
C HIS A 389 -9.42 -1.68 26.41
N VAL A 390 -8.28 -1.02 26.67
CA VAL A 390 -7.76 0.09 25.87
C VAL A 390 -6.60 -0.47 25.05
N VAL A 391 -6.69 -0.40 23.72
CA VAL A 391 -5.57 -0.69 22.83
C VAL A 391 -4.72 0.57 22.73
N SER A 392 -3.56 0.57 23.37
CA SER A 392 -2.49 1.51 23.04
C SER A 392 -1.80 1.02 21.78
N VAL A 393 -1.58 1.92 20.82
CA VAL A 393 -0.75 1.66 19.64
C VAL A 393 0.58 2.37 19.87
N ASP A 394 1.69 1.64 19.73
CA ASP A 394 3.03 2.16 19.99
C ASP A 394 3.47 3.21 18.94
N GLU A 395 4.42 4.07 19.30
CA GLU A 395 4.51 5.44 18.75
C GLU A 395 5.34 5.59 17.44
N ASP A 396 5.98 4.54 16.93
CA ASP A 396 7.07 4.64 15.95
C ASP A 396 6.69 4.45 14.46
N ASP A 397 5.45 4.07 14.12
CA ASP A 397 5.09 3.50 12.80
C ASP A 397 4.18 4.40 11.93
N VAL A 398 4.28 5.73 12.05
CA VAL A 398 3.47 6.68 11.25
C VAL A 398 4.28 7.89 10.75
N ASP A 399 4.55 7.90 9.45
CA ASP A 399 5.05 9.08 8.73
C ASP A 399 3.92 10.11 8.53
N PHE A 400 4.18 11.38 8.87
CA PHE A 400 3.18 12.44 8.95
C PHE A 400 3.74 13.78 8.42
N ASP A 401 3.99 13.91 7.11
CA ASP A 401 4.39 15.22 6.55
C ASP A 401 3.73 15.62 5.22
N THR A 402 2.42 15.34 5.08
CA THR A 402 1.43 16.26 4.44
C THR A 402 0.02 15.88 4.92
N GLY A 403 -0.44 16.49 6.02
CA GLY A 403 -1.68 16.08 6.68
C GLY A 403 -3.00 16.68 6.14
N VAL A 404 -3.96 16.87 7.05
CA VAL A 404 -5.39 16.53 6.87
C VAL A 404 -5.53 15.02 6.70
N ILE A 405 -6.56 14.41 7.29
CA ILE A 405 -6.89 13.01 6.96
C ILE A 405 -7.52 13.00 5.57
N HIS A 406 -6.65 12.97 4.56
CA HIS A 406 -6.99 12.54 3.22
C HIS A 406 -7.36 11.07 3.26
N TYR A 407 -8.66 10.79 3.40
CA TYR A 407 -9.25 9.62 2.77
C TYR A 407 -9.36 9.92 1.26
N THR A 408 -8.21 10.10 0.61
CA THR A 408 -8.10 10.45 -0.80
C THR A 408 -8.66 9.33 -1.65
N THR A 409 -9.58 9.67 -2.55
CA THR A 409 -9.85 8.84 -3.72
C THR A 409 -8.65 8.78 -4.67
N GLU A 410 -7.65 9.64 -4.52
CA GLU A 410 -6.31 9.49 -5.11
C GLU A 410 -5.46 8.37 -4.47
N ASN A 411 -5.73 8.00 -3.21
CA ASN A 411 -5.18 6.82 -2.51
C ASN A 411 -6.11 5.61 -2.61
N LYS A 412 -7.22 5.73 -3.34
CA LYS A 412 -7.80 4.56 -3.97
C LYS A 412 -6.76 4.07 -4.97
N GLU A 413 -6.01 3.05 -4.56
CA GLU A 413 -5.18 2.23 -5.42
C GLU A 413 -6.06 1.92 -6.66
N THR A 414 -5.77 2.53 -7.81
CA THR A 414 -6.59 2.45 -9.04
C THR A 414 -5.72 2.16 -10.25
N CYS A 415 -6.28 1.42 -11.21
CA CYS A 415 -5.58 0.98 -12.41
C CYS A 415 -5.02 2.14 -13.23
N ALA A 416 -5.77 3.25 -13.32
CA ALA A 416 -5.35 4.46 -14.04
C ALA A 416 -4.04 5.07 -13.49
N ARG A 417 -3.67 4.82 -12.23
CA ARG A 417 -2.45 5.32 -11.57
C ARG A 417 -1.40 4.23 -11.31
N PHE A 418 -1.84 3.00 -11.04
CA PHE A 418 -0.98 1.93 -10.52
C PHE A 418 -0.90 0.67 -11.42
N GLN A 419 -1.36 0.72 -12.68
CA GLN A 419 -1.19 -0.37 -13.66
C GLN A 419 0.26 -0.87 -13.77
N GLN A 420 1.26 -0.01 -13.57
CA GLN A 420 2.69 -0.40 -13.54
C GLN A 420 3.06 -1.38 -12.40
N GLN A 421 2.26 -1.53 -11.35
CA GLN A 421 2.47 -2.54 -10.31
C GLN A 421 1.97 -3.94 -10.71
N CYS A 422 1.27 -4.08 -11.84
CA CYS A 422 0.87 -5.36 -12.41
C CYS A 422 1.90 -5.85 -13.43
N SER A 423 1.99 -7.17 -13.62
CA SER A 423 2.83 -7.74 -14.68
C SER A 423 2.41 -7.21 -16.06
N GLN A 424 3.37 -7.04 -16.98
CA GLN A 424 3.08 -6.82 -18.41
C GLN A 424 2.11 -7.86 -19.00
N ASN A 425 2.11 -9.08 -18.43
CA ASN A 425 1.28 -10.22 -18.80
C ASN A 425 0.00 -10.32 -17.93
N ALA A 426 -0.39 -9.23 -17.27
CA ALA A 426 -1.63 -9.09 -16.50
C ALA A 426 -2.55 -8.01 -17.08
N PHE A 427 -3.76 -7.95 -16.54
CA PHE A 427 -4.66 -6.80 -16.58
C PHE A 427 -4.95 -6.33 -15.15
N CYS A 428 -5.49 -5.12 -15.02
CA CYS A 428 -5.84 -4.52 -13.75
C CYS A 428 -7.36 -4.32 -13.67
N SER A 429 -7.94 -4.52 -12.49
CA SER A 429 -9.36 -4.29 -12.20
C SER A 429 -9.52 -3.34 -11.00
N ASP A 430 -10.32 -2.29 -11.15
CA ASP A 430 -10.70 -1.37 -10.07
C ASP A 430 -11.87 -1.93 -9.24
N TYR A 431 -11.79 -1.77 -7.91
CA TYR A 431 -12.78 -2.24 -6.94
C TYR A 431 -13.34 -1.09 -6.09
N ALA A 432 -14.10 -1.38 -5.03
CA ALA A 432 -14.61 -0.35 -4.11
C ALA A 432 -13.47 0.36 -3.34
N THR A 433 -12.46 -0.40 -2.88
CA THR A 433 -11.43 0.05 -1.93
C THR A 433 -10.00 0.14 -2.51
N GLY A 434 -9.77 -0.32 -3.74
CA GLY A 434 -8.45 -0.35 -4.38
C GLY A 434 -8.47 -1.08 -5.73
N PHE A 435 -7.33 -1.63 -6.19
CA PHE A 435 -7.24 -2.42 -7.43
C PHE A 435 -6.66 -3.82 -7.17
N CYS A 436 -6.96 -4.77 -8.05
CA CYS A 436 -6.22 -6.03 -8.13
C CYS A 436 -5.66 -6.25 -9.54
N CYS A 437 -4.48 -6.87 -9.60
CA CYS A 437 -3.93 -7.41 -10.83
C CYS A 437 -4.46 -8.83 -11.07
N HIS A 438 -4.65 -9.20 -12.33
CA HIS A 438 -5.10 -10.52 -12.74
C HIS A 438 -4.29 -10.98 -13.96
N CYS A 439 -3.71 -12.18 -13.96
CA CYS A 439 -2.93 -12.66 -15.11
C CYS A 439 -3.82 -12.85 -16.36
N ARG A 440 -3.25 -12.60 -17.55
CA ARG A 440 -3.93 -12.81 -18.84
C ARG A 440 -4.09 -14.31 -19.13
N PRO A 441 -5.06 -14.72 -19.97
CA PRO A 441 -5.19 -16.11 -20.40
C PRO A 441 -3.86 -16.66 -20.97
N GLY A 442 -3.48 -17.88 -20.57
CA GLY A 442 -2.18 -18.48 -20.87
C GLY A 442 -1.05 -18.06 -19.92
N PHE A 443 -1.33 -17.24 -18.90
CA PHE A 443 -0.41 -16.91 -17.81
C PHE A 443 -1.08 -17.16 -16.46
N TYR A 444 -0.30 -17.56 -15.45
CA TYR A 444 -0.77 -17.84 -14.09
C TYR A 444 0.13 -17.15 -13.04
N GLY A 445 -0.41 -16.91 -11.85
CA GLY A 445 0.24 -16.14 -10.78
C GLY A 445 -0.75 -15.22 -10.06
N ASN A 446 -0.25 -14.31 -9.22
CA ASN A 446 -1.07 -13.37 -8.43
C ASN A 446 -1.33 -12.03 -9.15
N GLY A 447 -1.14 -11.96 -10.47
CA GLY A 447 -1.33 -10.75 -11.27
C GLY A 447 -0.18 -9.73 -11.18
N ARG A 448 0.42 -9.54 -10.00
CA ARG A 448 1.66 -8.75 -9.84
C ARG A 448 2.84 -9.49 -10.46
N HIS A 449 2.94 -10.80 -10.20
CA HIS A 449 3.84 -11.71 -10.89
C HIS A 449 3.03 -12.74 -11.67
N CYS A 450 3.35 -12.92 -12.96
CA CYS A 450 2.67 -13.84 -13.88
C CYS A 450 3.70 -14.58 -14.74
N LEU A 451 3.58 -15.91 -14.80
CA LEU A 451 4.44 -16.80 -15.59
C LEU A 451 3.65 -17.48 -16.71
N PRO A 452 4.27 -17.80 -17.86
CA PRO A 452 3.60 -18.52 -18.93
C PRO A 452 3.20 -19.93 -18.48
N GLU A 453 1.95 -20.29 -18.75
CA GLU A 453 1.34 -21.55 -18.33
C GLU A 453 2.00 -22.75 -19.02
N GLY A 454 2.35 -23.78 -18.23
CA GLY A 454 3.08 -24.96 -18.70
C GLY A 454 4.59 -24.80 -18.88
N ALA A 455 5.16 -23.60 -18.75
CA ALA A 455 6.60 -23.39 -18.89
C ALA A 455 7.39 -23.84 -17.64
N PRO A 456 8.56 -24.48 -17.78
CA PRO A 456 9.38 -24.94 -16.66
C PRO A 456 10.13 -23.78 -16.01
N GLN A 457 10.19 -23.78 -14.67
CA GLN A 457 10.70 -22.63 -13.91
C GLN A 457 12.05 -22.92 -13.25
N ARG A 458 12.87 -21.87 -13.15
CA ARG A 458 14.18 -21.90 -12.51
C ARG A 458 14.17 -20.99 -11.28
N VAL A 459 14.53 -21.56 -10.14
CA VAL A 459 14.73 -20.82 -8.88
C VAL A 459 16.22 -20.84 -8.53
N SER A 460 16.74 -19.73 -8.04
CA SER A 460 18.05 -19.67 -7.39
C SER A 460 17.92 -19.07 -5.99
N GLY A 461 18.96 -19.20 -5.17
CA GLY A 461 18.99 -18.61 -3.84
C GLY A 461 20.24 -18.96 -3.07
N LYS A 462 20.45 -18.32 -1.92
CA LYS A 462 21.55 -18.62 -1.01
C LYS A 462 21.06 -19.33 0.24
N VAL A 463 21.80 -20.33 0.71
CA VAL A 463 21.59 -21.00 2.00
C VAL A 463 22.64 -20.52 2.99
N SER A 464 22.19 -20.08 4.17
CA SER A 464 23.03 -19.48 5.19
C SER A 464 22.63 -19.91 6.61
N GLY A 465 23.52 -19.72 7.58
CA GLY A 465 23.25 -19.93 9.01
C GLY A 465 24.16 -20.97 9.66
N THR A 466 23.72 -21.54 10.78
CA THR A 466 24.54 -22.43 11.62
C THR A 466 23.74 -23.64 12.09
N VAL A 467 24.16 -24.83 11.65
CA VAL A 467 23.50 -26.11 11.93
C VAL A 467 24.42 -26.95 12.82
N THR A 468 23.90 -27.46 13.93
CA THR A 468 24.64 -28.30 14.87
C THR A 468 24.28 -29.76 14.66
N VAL A 469 25.26 -30.59 14.29
CA VAL A 469 25.07 -32.04 14.14
C VAL A 469 25.61 -32.72 15.39
N GLY A 470 24.70 -33.21 16.25
CA GLY A 470 25.05 -33.70 17.58
C GLY A 470 25.70 -32.61 18.43
N SER A 471 27.03 -32.66 18.57
CA SER A 471 27.85 -31.65 19.29
C SER A 471 28.71 -30.75 18.38
N THR A 472 28.65 -30.93 17.06
CA THR A 472 29.51 -30.20 16.10
C THR A 472 28.74 -29.07 15.43
N PRO A 473 28.99 -27.79 15.77
CA PRO A 473 28.42 -26.66 15.05
C PRO A 473 29.12 -26.47 13.71
N VAL A 474 28.33 -26.29 12.64
CA VAL A 474 28.83 -26.13 11.27
C VAL A 474 28.10 -24.94 10.62
N GLN A 475 28.87 -24.04 10.01
CA GLN A 475 28.36 -22.81 9.43
C GLN A 475 28.20 -22.92 7.91
N LEU A 476 27.07 -22.46 7.40
CA LEU A 476 26.76 -22.36 5.97
C LEU A 476 26.89 -20.90 5.56
N ASN A 477 27.82 -20.62 4.64
CA ASN A 477 28.24 -19.26 4.28
C ASN A 477 27.79 -18.92 2.86
N ASN A 478 26.49 -18.65 2.68
CA ASN A 478 25.86 -18.30 1.40
C ASN A 478 26.16 -19.30 0.25
N ILE A 479 26.04 -20.59 0.57
CA ILE A 479 26.18 -21.68 -0.42
C ILE A 479 24.97 -21.67 -1.37
N ASP A 480 25.16 -22.13 -2.60
CA ASP A 480 24.16 -22.03 -3.66
C ASP A 480 23.03 -23.06 -3.55
N LEU A 481 21.79 -22.59 -3.66
CA LEU A 481 20.60 -23.38 -3.93
C LEU A 481 20.11 -23.07 -5.34
N HIS A 482 19.83 -24.11 -6.11
CA HIS A 482 19.10 -24.02 -7.37
C HIS A 482 17.93 -25.01 -7.35
N ALA A 483 16.80 -24.62 -7.94
CA ALA A 483 15.71 -25.54 -8.22
C ALA A 483 15.24 -25.45 -9.68
N TYR A 484 14.85 -26.60 -10.23
CA TYR A 484 14.22 -26.74 -11.54
C TYR A 484 12.84 -27.37 -11.36
N ILE A 485 11.82 -26.72 -11.91
CA ILE A 485 10.41 -27.03 -11.65
C ILE A 485 9.71 -27.35 -12.97
N VAL A 486 8.99 -28.47 -13.03
CA VAL A 486 8.10 -28.81 -14.14
C VAL A 486 6.67 -28.61 -13.65
N VAL A 487 6.12 -27.43 -13.95
CA VAL A 487 4.87 -26.91 -13.36
C VAL A 487 3.67 -27.78 -13.73
N GLY A 488 3.57 -28.19 -15.00
CA GLY A 488 2.49 -29.05 -15.50
C GLY A 488 2.43 -30.45 -14.89
N ASP A 489 3.49 -30.86 -14.17
CA ASP A 489 3.65 -32.20 -13.61
C ASP A 489 3.67 -32.19 -12.07
N GLY A 490 3.71 -31.01 -11.44
CA GLY A 490 3.94 -30.87 -10.00
C GLY A 490 5.29 -31.42 -9.53
N ARG A 491 6.33 -31.39 -10.38
CA ARG A 491 7.68 -31.91 -10.06
C ARG A 491 8.64 -30.78 -9.70
N ALA A 492 9.29 -30.88 -8.54
CA ALA A 492 10.30 -29.93 -8.07
C ALA A 492 11.64 -30.62 -7.77
N TYR A 493 12.71 -30.20 -8.45
CA TYR A 493 14.07 -30.73 -8.28
C TYR A 493 14.95 -29.65 -7.67
N THR A 494 15.35 -29.80 -6.40
CA THR A 494 16.22 -28.86 -5.68
C THR A 494 17.62 -29.45 -5.51
N ALA A 495 18.65 -28.64 -5.71
CA ALA A 495 20.04 -28.97 -5.42
C ALA A 495 20.68 -27.85 -4.58
N ILE A 496 21.32 -28.22 -3.47
CA ILE A 496 22.12 -27.33 -2.63
C ILE A 496 23.57 -27.78 -2.75
N SER A 497 24.44 -26.87 -3.17
CA SER A 497 25.84 -27.16 -3.51
C SER A 497 26.80 -26.83 -2.35
N GLU A 498 28.02 -27.36 -2.43
CA GLU A 498 29.11 -27.15 -1.45
C GLU A 498 28.76 -27.49 0.01
N VAL A 499 27.74 -28.31 0.27
CA VAL A 499 27.32 -28.62 1.65
C VAL A 499 28.48 -29.35 2.39
N PRO A 500 28.88 -28.89 3.59
CA PRO A 500 29.98 -29.50 4.33
C PRO A 500 29.55 -30.79 5.05
N GLU A 501 30.49 -31.72 5.24
CA GLU A 501 30.32 -32.83 6.17
C GLU A 501 30.50 -32.34 7.63
N PRO A 502 29.77 -32.89 8.63
CA PRO A 502 28.75 -33.94 8.53
C PRO A 502 27.34 -33.45 8.12
N VAL A 503 27.12 -32.14 7.97
CA VAL A 503 25.79 -31.54 7.70
C VAL A 503 25.12 -32.09 6.43
N GLY A 504 25.89 -32.42 5.39
CA GLY A 504 25.36 -32.99 4.13
C GLY A 504 24.45 -34.21 4.33
N TRP A 505 24.86 -35.17 5.16
CA TRP A 505 24.03 -36.33 5.51
C TRP A 505 22.87 -35.92 6.43
N ALA A 506 23.16 -35.13 7.47
CA ALA A 506 22.17 -34.75 8.49
C ALA A 506 21.03 -33.84 7.97
N LEU A 507 21.18 -33.21 6.80
CA LEU A 507 20.12 -32.44 6.14
C LEU A 507 19.25 -33.25 5.17
N MET A 508 19.54 -34.54 4.91
CA MET A 508 18.68 -35.36 4.04
C MET A 508 17.22 -35.49 4.54
N PRO A 509 16.93 -35.63 5.86
CA PRO A 509 15.56 -35.57 6.37
C PRO A 509 14.89 -34.19 6.25
N VAL A 510 15.63 -33.14 5.88
CA VAL A 510 15.15 -31.75 5.81
C VAL A 510 14.60 -31.41 4.41
N ALA A 511 13.94 -32.38 3.78
CA ALA A 511 13.14 -32.21 2.57
C ALA A 511 12.18 -30.99 2.59
N PRO A 512 11.63 -30.55 3.75
CA PRO A 512 10.89 -29.29 3.86
C PRO A 512 11.54 -28.05 3.23
N ILE A 513 12.87 -28.00 3.03
CA ILE A 513 13.53 -26.90 2.29
C ILE A 513 13.11 -26.89 0.81
N GLY A 514 13.06 -28.06 0.16
CA GLY A 514 12.66 -28.22 -1.24
C GLY A 514 11.15 -28.28 -1.45
N GLU A 515 10.40 -28.77 -0.47
CA GLU A 515 8.92 -28.87 -0.52
C GLU A 515 8.22 -27.51 -0.65
N LEU A 516 8.87 -26.41 -0.26
CA LEU A 516 8.39 -25.07 -0.55
C LEU A 516 8.14 -24.87 -2.06
N PHE A 517 9.06 -25.32 -2.90
CA PHE A 517 8.91 -25.22 -4.36
C PHE A 517 7.83 -26.18 -4.89
N GLY A 518 7.69 -27.34 -4.24
CA GLY A 518 6.57 -28.25 -4.46
C GLY A 518 5.21 -27.60 -4.16
N TRP A 519 5.06 -26.92 -3.02
CA TRP A 519 3.83 -26.20 -2.67
C TRP A 519 3.56 -24.99 -3.58
N LEU A 520 4.60 -24.22 -3.96
CA LEU A 520 4.48 -23.11 -4.90
C LEU A 520 3.96 -23.57 -6.27
N PHE A 521 4.44 -24.71 -6.76
CA PHE A 521 4.16 -25.20 -8.11
C PHE A 521 3.54 -26.61 -8.12
N ALA A 522 2.61 -26.84 -7.19
CA ALA A 522 1.87 -28.08 -7.12
C ALA A 522 0.97 -28.25 -8.35
N LEU A 523 0.80 -29.50 -8.81
CA LEU A 523 -0.18 -29.80 -9.84
C LEU A 523 -1.59 -29.49 -9.31
N GLU A 524 -2.22 -28.45 -9.85
CA GLU A 524 -3.57 -27.99 -9.49
C GLU A 524 -4.61 -29.00 -10.00
N LEU A 525 -5.32 -29.67 -9.08
CA LEU A 525 -6.52 -30.42 -9.41
C LEU A 525 -7.76 -29.50 -9.41
N PRO A 526 -8.90 -29.90 -9.99
CA PRO A 526 -10.08 -29.04 -10.07
C PRO A 526 -10.50 -28.45 -8.71
N ASN A 527 -10.78 -27.14 -8.71
CA ASN A 527 -11.11 -26.34 -7.52
C ASN A 527 -9.98 -26.26 -6.47
N SER A 528 -8.71 -26.25 -6.89
CA SER A 528 -7.57 -25.89 -6.03
C SER A 528 -6.65 -24.85 -6.70
N GLN A 529 -5.72 -24.29 -5.92
CA GLN A 529 -4.74 -23.30 -6.36
C GLN A 529 -3.39 -23.58 -5.68
N ALA A 530 -2.28 -23.47 -6.42
CA ALA A 530 -0.93 -23.66 -5.92
C ALA A 530 -0.35 -22.37 -5.32
N GLY A 531 0.70 -22.49 -4.50
CA GLY A 531 1.26 -21.37 -3.73
C GLY A 531 1.75 -20.20 -4.60
N PHE A 532 2.19 -20.43 -5.84
CA PHE A 532 2.59 -19.34 -6.75
C PHE A 532 1.40 -18.48 -7.21
N LYS A 533 0.22 -19.08 -7.38
CA LYS A 533 -1.01 -18.39 -7.77
C LYS A 533 -1.51 -17.45 -6.67
N MET A 534 -1.27 -17.83 -5.41
CA MET A 534 -1.57 -17.05 -4.21
C MET A 534 -0.51 -15.96 -3.94
N THR A 535 0.78 -16.29 -4.06
CA THR A 535 1.89 -15.44 -3.56
C THR A 535 2.66 -14.68 -4.64
N GLY A 536 2.60 -15.10 -5.91
CA GLY A 536 3.51 -14.62 -6.96
C GLY A 536 5.00 -14.91 -6.68
N ALA A 537 5.30 -15.82 -5.74
CA ALA A 537 6.60 -16.01 -5.11
C ALA A 537 7.12 -14.84 -4.24
N GLU A 538 6.28 -13.86 -3.88
CA GLU A 538 6.56 -12.86 -2.84
C GLU A 538 6.00 -13.34 -1.49
N PHE A 539 6.88 -13.85 -0.62
CA PHE A 539 6.47 -14.40 0.69
C PHE A 539 7.63 -14.52 1.67
N THR A 540 7.31 -14.67 2.95
CA THR A 540 8.23 -15.20 3.98
C THR A 540 7.62 -16.43 4.64
N ARG A 541 8.31 -17.57 4.54
CA ARG A 541 8.02 -18.80 5.25
C ARG A 541 8.90 -18.91 6.48
N ARG A 542 8.28 -19.20 7.63
CA ARG A 542 8.95 -19.61 8.87
C ARG A 542 8.50 -21.02 9.20
N ALA A 543 9.45 -21.94 9.32
CA ALA A 543 9.19 -23.33 9.66
C ALA A 543 10.08 -23.79 10.83
N GLU A 544 9.50 -24.58 11.71
CA GLU A 544 10.18 -25.29 12.79
C GLU A 544 10.07 -26.79 12.54
N VAL A 545 11.21 -27.48 12.56
CA VAL A 545 11.30 -28.94 12.53
C VAL A 545 11.78 -29.42 13.91
N ILE A 546 11.03 -30.34 14.52
CA ILE A 546 11.35 -30.96 15.81
C ILE A 546 11.53 -32.46 15.57
N PHE A 547 12.73 -32.98 15.79
CA PHE A 547 13.06 -34.39 15.55
C PHE A 547 12.76 -35.26 16.77
N TYR A 548 12.35 -36.50 16.53
CA TYR A 548 12.10 -37.51 17.57
C TYR A 548 12.95 -38.77 17.34
N PRO A 549 13.49 -39.39 18.40
CA PRO A 549 13.25 -39.10 19.82
C PRO A 549 14.14 -38.01 20.44
N GLY A 550 15.15 -37.47 19.74
CA GLY A 550 16.18 -36.60 20.33
C GLY A 550 15.72 -35.19 20.74
N ASN A 551 14.57 -34.71 20.25
CA ASN A 551 14.02 -33.37 20.46
C ASN A 551 14.93 -32.24 19.93
N GLU A 552 15.81 -32.53 18.97
CA GLU A 552 16.55 -31.52 18.22
C GLU A 552 15.59 -30.58 17.48
N ARG A 553 15.95 -29.30 17.39
CA ARG A 553 15.11 -28.26 16.78
C ARG A 553 15.89 -27.53 15.69
N LEU A 554 15.34 -27.49 14.50
CA LEU A 554 15.85 -26.72 13.36
C LEU A 554 14.81 -25.67 12.96
N SER A 555 15.21 -24.40 12.97
CA SER A 555 14.44 -23.31 12.36
C SER A 555 14.89 -23.09 10.93
N ILE A 556 13.92 -22.95 10.03
CA ILE A 556 14.09 -22.69 8.60
C ILE A 556 13.30 -21.43 8.26
N ILE A 557 13.97 -20.41 7.75
CA ILE A 557 13.33 -19.20 7.22
C ILE A 557 13.63 -19.14 5.72
N GLN A 558 12.60 -18.97 4.90
CA GLN A 558 12.74 -18.83 3.45
C GLN A 558 11.98 -17.60 2.97
N THR A 559 12.64 -16.73 2.22
CA THR A 559 12.07 -15.46 1.74
C THR A 559 12.17 -15.40 0.22
N GLY A 560 11.01 -15.46 -0.42
CA GLY A 560 10.87 -15.22 -1.86
C GLY A 560 10.57 -13.75 -2.14
N ARG A 561 11.18 -13.20 -3.19
CA ARG A 561 11.08 -11.77 -3.57
C ARG A 561 10.28 -11.53 -4.84
N GLY A 562 9.40 -12.48 -5.20
CA GLY A 562 8.71 -12.48 -6.49
C GLY A 562 9.62 -12.89 -7.65
N LEU A 563 9.34 -12.30 -8.82
CA LEU A 563 10.15 -12.41 -10.04
C LEU A 563 11.11 -11.20 -10.15
N ASP A 564 12.36 -11.45 -10.57
CA ASP A 564 13.27 -10.37 -11.00
C ASP A 564 12.93 -9.86 -12.41
N ASP A 565 13.62 -8.81 -12.87
CA ASP A 565 13.44 -8.22 -14.20
C ASP A 565 13.55 -9.23 -15.37
N HIS A 566 14.21 -10.37 -15.13
CA HIS A 566 14.52 -11.43 -16.10
C HIS A 566 13.58 -12.65 -15.95
N ASN A 567 12.52 -12.53 -15.14
CA ASN A 567 11.60 -13.61 -14.75
C ASN A 567 12.26 -14.77 -13.97
N HIS A 568 13.43 -14.57 -13.36
CA HIS A 568 14.01 -15.56 -12.44
C HIS A 568 13.39 -15.43 -11.05
N LEU A 569 13.12 -16.57 -10.42
CA LEU A 569 12.72 -16.61 -9.01
C LEU A 569 13.96 -16.65 -8.12
N THR A 570 13.97 -15.80 -7.09
CA THR A 570 14.99 -15.83 -6.02
C THR A 570 14.35 -16.13 -4.68
N VAL A 571 14.82 -17.19 -4.00
CA VAL A 571 14.36 -17.60 -2.67
C VAL A 571 15.56 -17.84 -1.74
N ASP A 572 15.87 -16.85 -0.89
CA ASP A 572 16.93 -16.97 0.11
C ASP A 572 16.48 -17.88 1.27
N THR A 573 17.40 -18.67 1.80
CA THR A 573 17.16 -19.65 2.86
C THR A 573 18.13 -19.45 4.03
N VAL A 574 17.58 -19.36 5.24
CA VAL A 574 18.34 -19.32 6.50
C VAL A 574 17.98 -20.55 7.33
N VAL A 575 18.98 -21.33 7.76
CA VAL A 575 18.81 -22.51 8.61
C VAL A 575 19.62 -22.37 9.90
N SER A 576 18.98 -22.58 11.05
CA SER A 576 19.63 -22.44 12.35
C SER A 576 19.07 -23.39 13.40
N GLY A 577 19.95 -24.04 14.15
CA GLY A 577 19.56 -24.95 15.24
C GLY A 577 20.38 -26.24 15.26
N SER A 578 19.72 -27.35 15.59
CA SER A 578 20.32 -28.68 15.70
C SER A 578 19.57 -29.72 14.88
N VAL A 579 20.29 -30.73 14.41
CA VAL A 579 19.78 -31.90 13.68
C VAL A 579 20.40 -33.19 14.22
N PRO A 580 19.70 -34.34 14.13
CA PRO A 580 20.27 -35.63 14.50
C PRO A 580 21.50 -35.96 13.65
N PHE A 581 22.42 -36.74 14.22
CA PHE A 581 23.57 -37.26 13.48
C PHE A 581 23.16 -38.47 12.64
N LEU A 582 23.46 -38.43 11.33
CA LEU A 582 23.35 -39.58 10.43
C LEU A 582 24.75 -40.06 10.03
N SER A 583 24.93 -41.38 9.94
CA SER A 583 26.23 -41.99 9.60
C SER A 583 26.60 -41.76 8.12
N PRO A 584 27.89 -41.59 7.78
CA PRO A 584 28.31 -41.38 6.40
C PRO A 584 27.96 -42.59 5.52
N GLY A 585 27.28 -42.36 4.39
CA GLY A 585 26.79 -43.42 3.52
C GLY A 585 25.45 -44.01 3.94
N ALA A 586 24.75 -43.42 4.92
CA ALA A 586 23.35 -43.75 5.18
C ALA A 586 22.45 -43.25 4.03
N GLU A 587 21.39 -44.00 3.73
CA GLU A 587 20.32 -43.62 2.81
C GLU A 587 19.08 -43.21 3.62
N VAL A 588 18.30 -42.24 3.12
CA VAL A 588 17.06 -41.79 3.76
C VAL A 588 15.89 -41.92 2.79
N THR A 589 14.82 -42.54 3.26
CA THR A 589 13.58 -42.75 2.49
C THR A 589 12.38 -42.16 3.23
N MET A 590 11.46 -41.54 2.49
CA MET A 590 10.20 -41.02 3.00
C MET A 590 9.03 -41.63 2.23
N ASP A 591 8.04 -42.16 2.94
CA ASP A 591 6.83 -42.69 2.34
C ASP A 591 5.88 -41.55 1.87
N PRO A 592 4.97 -41.81 0.91
CA PRO A 592 4.03 -40.81 0.42
C PRO A 592 3.09 -40.31 1.53
N PHE A 593 2.94 -38.99 1.67
CA PHE A 593 2.14 -38.38 2.73
C PHE A 593 1.21 -37.27 2.23
N LYS A 594 0.22 -36.92 3.06
CA LYS A 594 -0.72 -35.81 2.85
C LYS A 594 -0.44 -34.74 3.92
N GLU A 595 -0.49 -33.48 3.52
CA GLU A 595 -0.36 -32.34 4.43
C GLU A 595 -1.46 -31.32 4.15
N THR A 596 -2.09 -30.81 5.21
CA THR A 596 -3.23 -29.89 5.11
C THR A 596 -2.76 -28.47 5.36
N TYR A 597 -3.15 -27.54 4.48
CA TYR A 597 -2.85 -26.12 4.57
C TYR A 597 -4.15 -25.35 4.86
N GLN A 598 -4.15 -24.56 5.92
CA GLN A 598 -5.23 -23.67 6.31
C GLN A 598 -4.90 -22.26 5.81
N TYR A 599 -5.78 -21.69 5.00
CA TYR A 599 -5.58 -20.38 4.40
C TYR A 599 -6.43 -19.33 5.12
N TYR A 600 -5.76 -18.24 5.48
CA TYR A 600 -6.29 -17.02 6.03
C TYR A 600 -5.84 -15.85 5.12
N PRO A 601 -6.50 -14.68 5.17
CA PRO A 601 -6.06 -13.52 4.39
C PRO A 601 -4.57 -13.22 4.63
N SER A 602 -3.77 -13.20 3.56
CA SER A 602 -2.31 -12.97 3.61
C SER A 602 -1.46 -14.01 4.38
N VAL A 603 -2.03 -15.13 4.85
CA VAL A 603 -1.31 -16.13 5.67
C VAL A 603 -1.77 -17.58 5.38
N ALA A 604 -0.84 -18.48 5.08
CA ALA A 604 -1.09 -19.92 5.02
C ALA A 604 -0.33 -20.65 6.14
N THR A 605 -1.00 -21.53 6.89
CA THR A 605 -0.38 -22.30 7.96
C THR A 605 -0.57 -23.80 7.77
N SER A 606 0.39 -24.59 8.27
CA SER A 606 0.29 -26.03 8.30
C SER A 606 1.07 -26.62 9.49
N THR A 607 0.67 -27.80 9.94
CA THR A 607 1.40 -28.59 10.94
C THR A 607 1.22 -30.07 10.61
N SER A 608 2.32 -30.80 10.47
CA SER A 608 2.31 -32.24 10.18
C SER A 608 3.31 -32.97 11.07
N VAL A 609 3.08 -34.27 11.27
CA VAL A 609 4.05 -35.22 11.83
C VAL A 609 4.35 -36.23 10.74
N ARG A 610 5.63 -36.50 10.52
CA ARG A 610 6.11 -37.27 9.36
C ARG A 610 7.14 -38.28 9.80
N GLU A 611 7.13 -39.45 9.17
CA GLU A 611 8.07 -40.54 9.43
C GLU A 611 9.08 -40.64 8.27
N TYR A 612 10.31 -41.03 8.59
CA TYR A 612 11.37 -41.26 7.63
C TYR A 612 12.25 -42.42 8.10
N SER A 613 12.63 -43.30 7.18
CA SER A 613 13.54 -44.41 7.48
C SER A 613 14.96 -44.04 7.09
N VAL A 614 15.91 -44.36 7.99
CA VAL A 614 17.35 -44.27 7.77
C VAL A 614 17.87 -45.69 7.57
N VAL A 615 18.53 -45.95 6.45
CA VAL A 615 19.21 -47.22 6.17
C VAL A 615 20.71 -47.01 6.31
N SER A 616 21.36 -47.70 7.25
CA SER A 616 22.81 -47.64 7.47
C SER A 616 23.46 -49.02 7.44
N ALA A 617 24.73 -49.07 7.05
CA ALA A 617 25.50 -50.32 6.98
C ALA A 617 25.79 -50.96 8.35
N GLU A 618 25.64 -50.21 9.45
CA GLU A 618 25.94 -50.68 10.81
C GLU A 618 24.68 -51.09 11.60
N GLN A 619 23.55 -50.42 11.38
CA GLN A 619 22.32 -50.59 12.18
C GLN A 619 21.14 -51.17 11.38
N GLY A 620 21.24 -51.23 10.04
CA GLY A 620 20.14 -51.65 9.18
C GLY A 620 19.17 -50.51 8.91
N SER A 621 17.86 -50.81 8.85
CA SER A 621 16.81 -49.80 8.64
C SER A 621 16.16 -49.43 9.97
N GLU A 622 16.28 -48.18 10.39
CA GLU A 622 15.64 -47.61 11.58
C GLU A 622 14.64 -46.52 11.15
N SER A 623 13.46 -46.46 11.78
CA SER A 623 12.44 -45.43 11.51
C SER A 623 12.47 -44.33 12.57
N PHE A 624 12.41 -43.10 12.12
CA PHE A 624 12.41 -41.87 12.91
C PHE A 624 11.25 -40.98 12.49
N SER A 625 10.95 -39.95 13.28
CA SER A 625 9.93 -38.97 12.92
C SER A 625 10.32 -37.54 13.23
N PHE A 626 9.64 -36.59 12.59
CA PHE A 626 9.70 -35.18 12.95
C PHE A 626 8.32 -34.53 12.92
N GLN A 627 8.11 -33.53 13.77
CA GLN A 627 7.01 -32.58 13.64
C GLN A 627 7.50 -31.38 12.83
N LEU A 628 6.76 -31.03 11.77
CA LEU A 628 6.89 -29.77 11.05
C LEU A 628 5.76 -28.84 11.47
N LYS A 629 6.10 -27.61 11.86
CA LYS A 629 5.14 -26.50 11.98
C LYS A 629 5.59 -25.37 11.06
N GLN A 630 4.70 -24.88 10.20
CA GLN A 630 5.05 -23.86 9.20
C GLN A 630 3.98 -22.77 9.06
N ASN A 631 4.44 -21.54 8.84
CA ASN A 631 3.66 -20.34 8.60
C ASN A 631 4.27 -19.61 7.39
N ILE A 632 3.45 -19.29 6.38
CA ILE A 632 3.82 -18.60 5.15
C ILE A 632 3.00 -17.31 5.05
N THR A 633 3.67 -16.16 5.18
CA THR A 633 3.04 -14.83 5.09
C THR A 633 3.34 -14.20 3.73
N TYR A 634 2.32 -13.67 3.05
CA TYR A 634 2.39 -13.13 1.68
C TYR A 634 1.44 -11.92 1.52
N ARG A 635 1.61 -11.10 0.46
CA ARG A 635 0.68 -9.99 0.18
C ARG A 635 -0.46 -10.46 -0.75
N ASP A 636 -1.67 -10.47 -0.20
CA ASP A 636 -2.91 -10.76 -0.94
C ASP A 636 -3.63 -9.47 -1.38
N CYS A 637 -4.52 -9.55 -2.38
CA CYS A 637 -5.30 -8.38 -2.82
C CYS A 637 -6.52 -8.16 -1.92
N ARG A 638 -6.42 -7.17 -1.02
CA ARG A 638 -7.46 -6.81 -0.04
C ARG A 638 -8.75 -6.20 -0.62
N HIS A 639 -8.87 -6.14 -1.94
CA HIS A 639 -9.92 -5.40 -2.64
C HIS A 639 -10.89 -6.31 -3.41
N ASP A 640 -10.53 -7.57 -3.65
CA ASP A 640 -11.41 -8.56 -4.28
C ASP A 640 -12.34 -9.20 -3.24
N ASN A 641 -13.63 -9.31 -3.55
CA ASN A 641 -14.67 -9.80 -2.61
C ASN A 641 -14.63 -11.34 -2.41
N ARG A 642 -13.47 -11.97 -2.58
CA ARG A 642 -13.20 -13.37 -2.21
C ARG A 642 -12.93 -13.56 -0.72
N ALA A 643 -12.74 -12.47 0.03
CA ALA A 643 -12.56 -12.48 1.48
C ALA A 643 -13.84 -12.92 2.22
N GLY A 644 -14.06 -14.23 2.33
CA GLY A 644 -15.21 -14.79 3.06
C GLY A 644 -15.15 -16.30 3.35
N ALA A 645 -14.37 -17.08 2.60
CA ALA A 645 -14.20 -18.51 2.84
C ALA A 645 -12.83 -18.82 3.46
N LEU A 646 -12.83 -19.59 4.55
CA LEU A 646 -11.60 -20.11 5.17
C LEU A 646 -11.18 -21.38 4.42
N GLU A 647 -10.50 -21.19 3.28
CA GLU A 647 -10.13 -22.30 2.41
C GLU A 647 -9.13 -23.25 3.09
N THR A 648 -9.35 -24.55 2.92
CA THR A 648 -8.47 -25.60 3.42
C THR A 648 -8.17 -26.56 2.28
N LEU A 649 -6.90 -26.60 1.85
CA LEU A 649 -6.43 -27.47 0.77
C LEU A 649 -5.51 -28.56 1.34
N GLN A 650 -5.55 -29.72 0.72
CA GLN A 650 -4.66 -30.83 1.00
C GLN A 650 -3.63 -30.94 -0.13
N ILE A 651 -2.34 -30.87 0.21
CA ILE A 651 -1.27 -31.27 -0.71
C ILE A 651 -0.94 -32.74 -0.49
N THR A 652 -0.74 -33.47 -1.58
CA THR A 652 -0.36 -34.89 -1.56
C THR A 652 1.04 -35.01 -2.14
N MET A 653 2.00 -35.40 -1.29
CA MET A 653 3.37 -35.74 -1.68
C MET A 653 3.38 -37.19 -2.16
N GLU A 654 3.45 -37.40 -3.48
CA GLU A 654 3.48 -38.75 -4.05
C GLU A 654 4.85 -39.41 -3.91
N ARG A 655 5.92 -38.62 -4.04
CA ARG A 655 7.31 -39.07 -4.00
C ARG A 655 8.18 -37.96 -3.43
N VAL A 656 9.07 -38.32 -2.51
CA VAL A 656 10.13 -37.44 -1.97
C VAL A 656 11.42 -38.25 -1.96
N PHE A 657 12.28 -38.02 -2.95
CA PHE A 657 13.62 -38.59 -2.99
C PHE A 657 14.63 -37.59 -2.42
N VAL A 658 15.54 -38.07 -1.57
CA VAL A 658 16.59 -37.27 -0.96
C VAL A 658 17.94 -37.97 -1.13
N MET A 659 19.00 -37.23 -1.44
CA MET A 659 20.34 -37.81 -1.64
C MET A 659 21.43 -36.78 -1.39
N TYR A 660 22.44 -37.14 -0.59
CA TYR A 660 23.69 -36.38 -0.50
C TYR A 660 24.80 -37.09 -1.26
N VAL A 661 25.37 -36.43 -2.28
CA VAL A 661 26.51 -36.91 -3.05
C VAL A 661 27.78 -36.31 -2.46
N LYS A 662 28.55 -37.12 -1.73
CA LYS A 662 29.74 -36.68 -0.99
C LYS A 662 30.83 -36.11 -1.89
N GLU A 663 31.05 -36.74 -3.04
CA GLU A 663 32.12 -36.41 -3.99
C GLU A 663 31.91 -35.03 -4.63
N GLU A 664 30.65 -34.66 -4.88
CA GLU A 664 30.24 -33.35 -5.40
C GLU A 664 29.95 -32.34 -4.26
N ARG A 665 29.74 -32.82 -3.03
CA ARG A 665 29.16 -32.09 -1.89
C ARG A 665 27.80 -31.46 -2.20
N ILE A 666 26.99 -32.15 -3.01
CA ILE A 666 25.64 -31.69 -3.40
C ILE A 666 24.58 -32.49 -2.66
N LEU A 667 23.67 -31.78 -1.98
CA LEU A 667 22.44 -32.31 -1.41
C LEU A 667 21.29 -32.09 -2.41
N ARG A 668 20.55 -33.15 -2.74
CA ARG A 668 19.50 -33.16 -3.75
C ARG A 668 18.16 -33.57 -3.12
N TYR A 669 17.10 -32.86 -3.46
CA TYR A 669 15.71 -33.21 -3.16
C TYR A 669 14.93 -33.27 -4.48
N ALA A 670 14.20 -34.35 -4.73
CA ALA A 670 13.30 -34.47 -5.89
C ALA A 670 11.91 -34.88 -5.42
N ILE A 671 10.94 -33.97 -5.62
CA ILE A 671 9.61 -34.03 -5.03
C ILE A 671 8.57 -34.06 -6.17
N THR A 672 7.49 -34.81 -5.99
CA THR A 672 6.36 -34.85 -6.92
C THR A 672 5.05 -34.76 -6.14
N ASN A 673 4.24 -33.75 -6.43
CA ASN A 673 3.08 -33.42 -5.61
C ASN A 673 1.94 -32.72 -6.36
N LYS A 674 0.73 -32.90 -5.80
CA LYS A 674 -0.53 -32.33 -6.32
C LYS A 674 -1.38 -31.77 -5.19
N ILE A 675 -2.18 -30.74 -5.48
CA ILE A 675 -3.01 -30.04 -4.50
C ILE A 675 -4.50 -30.14 -4.83
N SER A 676 -5.33 -30.38 -3.82
CA SER A 676 -6.78 -30.59 -3.95
C SER A 676 -7.54 -29.99 -2.76
N PRO A 677 -8.88 -29.87 -2.83
CA PRO A 677 -9.70 -29.74 -1.64
C PRO A 677 -9.53 -30.96 -0.71
N VAL A 678 -9.76 -30.76 0.59
CA VAL A 678 -9.78 -31.86 1.58
C VAL A 678 -10.93 -32.83 1.31
N GLY A 679 -10.69 -34.13 1.49
CA GLY A 679 -11.71 -35.17 1.34
C GLY A 679 -12.00 -35.60 -0.10
N VAL A 680 -11.44 -34.92 -1.10
CA VAL A 680 -11.46 -35.39 -2.50
C VAL A 680 -10.40 -36.47 -2.69
N GLU A 681 -10.75 -37.70 -2.33
CA GLU A 681 -9.98 -38.87 -2.75
C GLU A 681 -10.41 -39.29 -4.16
N PRO A 682 -9.47 -39.67 -5.07
CA PRO A 682 -9.83 -40.20 -6.37
C PRO A 682 -10.60 -41.52 -6.18
N THR A 683 -11.78 -41.63 -6.81
CA THR A 683 -12.78 -42.67 -6.57
C THR A 683 -12.43 -44.04 -7.15
N GLY A 684 -11.39 -44.67 -6.58
CA GLY A 684 -10.92 -45.99 -6.97
C GLY A 684 -10.03 -45.97 -8.22
N PRO A 685 -9.83 -47.13 -8.87
CA PRO A 685 -9.01 -47.28 -10.06
C PRO A 685 -9.76 -46.83 -11.33
N GLU A 686 -10.34 -45.63 -11.32
CA GLU A 686 -10.65 -44.94 -12.57
C GLU A 686 -9.36 -44.70 -13.34
N LEU A 687 -9.49 -44.63 -14.67
CA LEU A 687 -8.36 -44.45 -15.57
C LEU A 687 -7.88 -42.99 -15.54
N VAL A 688 -7.18 -42.63 -14.45
CA VAL A 688 -6.63 -41.30 -14.20
C VAL A 688 -5.91 -40.81 -15.46
N ASN A 689 -6.32 -39.65 -15.96
CA ASN A 689 -5.77 -39.08 -17.18
C ASN A 689 -4.24 -38.93 -17.07
N PRO A 690 -3.46 -39.17 -18.13
CA PRO A 690 -2.01 -39.01 -18.10
C PRO A 690 -1.52 -37.67 -17.52
N CYS A 691 -2.24 -36.56 -17.78
CA CYS A 691 -1.95 -35.25 -17.20
C CYS A 691 -2.04 -35.23 -15.65
N TYR A 692 -3.09 -35.84 -15.07
CA TYR A 692 -3.28 -35.89 -13.61
C TYR A 692 -2.38 -36.91 -12.88
N SER A 693 -1.56 -37.65 -13.63
CA SER A 693 -0.64 -38.68 -13.13
C SER A 693 0.83 -38.48 -13.55
N GLY A 694 1.14 -37.37 -14.25
CA GLY A 694 2.49 -37.08 -14.75
C GLY A 694 3.06 -38.15 -15.69
N SER A 695 2.19 -38.90 -16.37
CA SER A 695 2.53 -40.10 -17.18
C SER A 695 2.40 -39.89 -18.70
N HIS A 696 2.36 -38.63 -19.13
CA HIS A 696 2.38 -38.20 -20.53
C HIS A 696 3.80 -38.12 -21.11
N ASP A 697 3.88 -38.00 -22.44
CA ASP A 697 5.09 -37.83 -23.24
C ASP A 697 5.13 -36.47 -23.98
N CYS A 698 4.50 -35.45 -23.39
CA CYS A 698 4.63 -34.05 -23.79
C CYS A 698 6.03 -33.48 -23.48
N ASP A 699 6.40 -32.39 -24.16
CA ASP A 699 7.60 -31.61 -23.85
C ASP A 699 7.54 -31.03 -22.41
N THR A 700 8.68 -30.86 -21.76
CA THR A 700 8.78 -30.10 -20.49
C THR A 700 8.39 -28.62 -20.60
N THR A 701 8.29 -28.11 -21.83
CA THR A 701 7.78 -26.78 -22.21
C THR A 701 6.39 -26.85 -22.88
N ALA A 702 5.63 -27.92 -22.60
CA ALA A 702 4.25 -28.09 -23.06
C ALA A 702 3.28 -28.36 -21.91
N GLN A 703 2.08 -27.82 -22.01
CA GLN A 703 0.95 -28.16 -21.16
C GLN A 703 0.31 -29.47 -21.63
N CYS A 704 0.08 -30.39 -20.69
CA CYS A 704 -0.77 -31.56 -20.91
C CYS A 704 -2.23 -31.16 -20.67
N ILE A 705 -3.04 -31.16 -21.73
CA ILE A 705 -4.47 -30.84 -21.67
C ILE A 705 -5.26 -32.16 -21.58
N PRO A 706 -5.97 -32.43 -20.46
CA PRO A 706 -6.75 -33.65 -20.30
C PRO A 706 -8.03 -33.58 -21.15
N LEU A 707 -8.29 -34.65 -21.90
CA LEU A 707 -9.53 -34.87 -22.64
C LEU A 707 -10.34 -36.00 -21.98
N GLU A 708 -11.42 -36.44 -22.61
CA GLU A 708 -12.33 -37.45 -22.05
C GLU A 708 -11.62 -38.80 -21.81
N GLY A 709 -11.72 -39.31 -20.57
CA GLY A 709 -11.01 -40.53 -20.14
C GLY A 709 -9.50 -40.36 -20.09
N GLN A 710 -8.76 -41.22 -20.80
CA GLN A 710 -7.29 -41.17 -20.88
C GLN A 710 -6.75 -40.36 -22.07
N ALA A 711 -7.61 -39.84 -22.95
CA ALA A 711 -7.14 -39.01 -24.04
C ALA A 711 -6.52 -37.72 -23.49
N PHE A 712 -5.41 -37.27 -24.06
CA PHE A 712 -4.78 -36.00 -23.73
C PHE A 712 -4.20 -35.37 -24.98
N GLN A 713 -4.02 -34.05 -24.95
CA GLN A 713 -3.33 -33.30 -25.99
C GLN A 713 -2.16 -32.54 -25.35
N CYS A 714 -0.98 -32.67 -25.96
CA CYS A 714 0.13 -31.79 -25.65
C CYS A 714 -0.01 -30.49 -26.44
N GLN A 715 0.09 -29.35 -25.78
CA GLN A 715 0.13 -28.03 -26.41
C GLN A 715 1.36 -27.29 -25.88
N CYS A 716 2.17 -26.68 -26.75
CA CYS A 716 3.30 -25.88 -26.27
C CYS A 716 2.84 -24.76 -25.33
N ALA A 717 3.63 -24.49 -24.30
CA ALA A 717 3.39 -23.43 -23.33
C ALA A 717 3.26 -22.05 -24.01
N THR A 718 2.64 -21.10 -23.33
CA THR A 718 2.54 -19.72 -23.84
C THR A 718 3.93 -19.15 -24.13
N GLY A 719 4.10 -18.55 -25.30
CA GLY A 719 5.41 -18.09 -25.80
C GLY A 719 6.27 -19.17 -26.49
N TYR A 720 5.79 -20.42 -26.56
CA TYR A 720 6.43 -21.51 -27.29
C TYR A 720 5.55 -22.00 -28.46
N ARG A 721 6.19 -22.62 -29.45
CA ARG A 721 5.57 -23.20 -30.65
C ARG A 721 6.18 -24.58 -30.95
N GLY A 722 5.45 -25.42 -31.69
CA GLY A 722 5.86 -26.78 -31.96
C GLY A 722 4.68 -27.73 -32.10
N ASP A 723 4.92 -29.02 -31.86
CA ASP A 723 3.93 -30.11 -31.92
C ASP A 723 3.45 -30.59 -30.52
N GLY A 724 3.85 -29.89 -29.46
CA GLY A 724 3.58 -30.28 -28.06
C GLY A 724 4.55 -31.34 -27.50
N ARG A 725 5.40 -31.94 -28.33
CA ARG A 725 6.42 -32.94 -27.97
C ARG A 725 7.85 -32.43 -28.15
N ASN A 726 8.00 -31.43 -29.02
CA ASN A 726 9.19 -30.67 -29.31
C ASN A 726 8.75 -29.20 -29.40
N CYS A 727 8.90 -28.45 -28.32
CA CYS A 727 8.50 -27.06 -28.24
C CYS A 727 9.72 -26.14 -28.21
N TYR A 728 9.64 -25.03 -28.95
CA TYR A 728 10.72 -24.07 -29.11
C TYR A 728 10.22 -22.64 -28.96
N ASP A 729 11.12 -21.80 -28.46
CA ASP A 729 10.88 -20.40 -28.11
C ASP A 729 10.41 -19.57 -29.33
N ILE A 730 9.52 -18.61 -29.07
CA ILE A 730 9.10 -17.59 -30.04
C ILE A 730 9.86 -16.31 -29.72
N ASP A 731 10.85 -15.96 -30.53
CA ASP A 731 11.56 -14.68 -30.39
C ASP A 731 10.67 -13.54 -30.90
N GLU A 732 9.86 -12.96 -30.02
CA GLU A 732 8.91 -11.91 -30.40
C GLU A 732 9.63 -10.61 -30.83
N CYS A 733 10.89 -10.44 -30.45
CA CYS A 733 11.74 -9.32 -30.88
C CYS A 733 12.21 -9.49 -32.33
N ALA A 734 12.62 -10.70 -32.72
CA ALA A 734 13.05 -11.01 -34.09
C ALA A 734 11.86 -11.09 -35.07
N GLU A 735 10.71 -11.55 -34.60
CA GLU A 735 9.50 -11.71 -35.42
C GLU A 735 8.60 -10.47 -35.47
N GLY A 736 8.96 -9.39 -34.75
CA GLY A 736 8.21 -8.13 -34.75
C GLY A 736 6.85 -8.23 -34.06
N LEU A 737 6.67 -9.23 -33.20
CA LEU A 737 5.47 -9.45 -32.38
C LEU A 737 5.51 -8.64 -31.07
N SER A 738 6.69 -8.12 -30.71
CA SER A 738 6.92 -7.35 -29.48
C SER A 738 6.09 -6.07 -29.41
N SER A 739 5.36 -5.87 -28.32
CA SER A 739 4.46 -4.70 -28.14
C SER A 739 5.10 -3.47 -27.48
N CYS A 740 6.41 -3.29 -27.68
CA CYS A 740 7.20 -2.22 -27.09
C CYS A 740 6.94 -0.86 -27.76
N GLY A 741 6.87 0.20 -26.95
CA GLY A 741 6.65 1.58 -27.43
C GLY A 741 7.90 2.25 -27.99
N ALA A 742 7.76 3.53 -28.34
CA ALA A 742 8.89 4.37 -28.74
C ALA A 742 9.92 4.48 -27.60
N HIS A 743 11.20 4.60 -27.97
CA HIS A 743 12.35 4.66 -27.06
C HIS A 743 12.57 3.43 -26.15
N ALA A 744 11.86 2.33 -26.40
CA ALA A 744 12.15 1.02 -25.82
C ALA A 744 13.05 0.15 -26.74
N GLN A 745 13.77 -0.77 -26.12
CA GLN A 745 14.45 -1.90 -26.75
C GLN A 745 13.74 -3.20 -26.33
N CYS A 746 13.53 -4.12 -27.27
CA CYS A 746 13.00 -5.46 -26.98
C CYS A 746 14.12 -6.40 -26.52
N VAL A 747 13.83 -7.25 -25.53
CA VAL A 747 14.70 -8.33 -25.05
C VAL A 747 13.88 -9.60 -24.96
N ASN A 748 14.24 -10.63 -25.74
CA ASN A 748 13.59 -11.93 -25.70
C ASN A 748 13.98 -12.71 -24.43
N LEU A 749 13.03 -13.44 -23.82
CA LEU A 749 13.23 -14.35 -22.69
C LEU A 749 12.47 -15.66 -22.96
N PRO A 750 12.85 -16.80 -22.35
CA PRO A 750 12.20 -18.08 -22.62
C PRO A 750 10.68 -18.09 -22.35
N GLY A 751 9.88 -18.04 -23.41
CA GLY A 751 8.41 -17.96 -23.36
C GLY A 751 7.80 -16.57 -23.16
N SER A 752 8.56 -15.48 -23.24
CA SER A 752 8.03 -14.11 -23.22
C SER A 752 9.10 -13.05 -23.51
N HIS A 753 8.81 -12.02 -24.32
CA HIS A 753 9.65 -10.82 -24.40
C HIS A 753 9.44 -9.86 -23.21
N ARG A 754 10.44 -9.02 -22.92
CA ARG A 754 10.28 -7.77 -22.15
C ARG A 754 10.70 -6.56 -22.99
N CYS A 755 10.17 -5.39 -22.62
CA CYS A 755 10.65 -4.10 -23.11
C CYS A 755 11.60 -3.47 -22.08
N GLN A 756 12.58 -2.70 -22.52
CA GLN A 756 13.50 -1.96 -21.66
C GLN A 756 13.71 -0.55 -22.22
N CYS A 757 13.50 0.49 -21.43
CA CYS A 757 13.73 1.86 -21.89
C CYS A 757 15.21 2.15 -22.16
N GLN A 758 15.47 2.99 -23.17
CA GLN A 758 16.79 3.52 -23.47
C GLN A 758 17.27 4.44 -22.32
N SER A 759 18.58 4.59 -22.15
CA SER A 759 19.14 5.46 -21.11
C SER A 759 18.62 6.91 -21.24
N GLY A 760 18.25 7.52 -20.11
CA GLY A 760 17.57 8.83 -20.08
C GLY A 760 16.04 8.76 -20.20
N TYR A 761 15.45 7.56 -20.32
CA TYR A 761 14.00 7.37 -20.37
C TYR A 761 13.49 6.40 -19.28
N GLU A 762 12.27 6.66 -18.80
CA GLU A 762 11.51 5.81 -17.87
C GLU A 762 10.19 5.32 -18.50
N PHE A 763 9.49 4.38 -17.88
CA PHE A 763 8.18 3.93 -18.40
C PHE A 763 7.07 4.92 -18.04
N GLY A 764 6.32 5.36 -19.05
CA GLY A 764 5.07 6.09 -18.87
C GLY A 764 3.95 5.20 -18.31
N PHE A 765 2.81 5.81 -17.96
CA PHE A 765 1.68 5.17 -17.26
C PHE A 765 1.10 3.91 -17.95
N ASP A 766 1.32 3.72 -19.26
CA ASP A 766 0.90 2.53 -20.00
C ASP A 766 1.78 1.28 -19.74
N GLY A 767 2.96 1.47 -19.13
CA GLY A 767 3.96 0.42 -18.90
C GLY A 767 4.67 -0.06 -20.17
N ARG A 768 4.62 0.71 -21.27
CA ARG A 768 5.11 0.28 -22.60
C ARG A 768 5.79 1.38 -23.40
N THR A 769 5.33 2.62 -23.27
CA THR A 769 5.93 3.81 -23.88
C THR A 769 6.99 4.36 -22.95
N CYS A 770 8.19 4.61 -23.48
CA CYS A 770 9.26 5.23 -22.70
C CYS A 770 9.18 6.76 -22.84
N VAL A 771 9.11 7.45 -21.71
CA VAL A 771 9.05 8.91 -21.59
C VAL A 771 10.38 9.46 -21.10
N ASP A 772 10.68 10.70 -21.47
CA ASP A 772 11.93 11.39 -21.14
C ASP A 772 12.01 11.70 -19.64
N MET A 773 13.10 11.31 -18.97
CA MET A 773 13.31 11.66 -17.56
C MET A 773 13.81 13.09 -17.46
N ASP A 774 13.03 13.99 -16.85
CA ASP A 774 13.49 15.36 -16.58
C ASP A 774 14.50 15.37 -15.41
N GLU A 775 15.75 15.08 -15.73
CA GLU A 775 16.85 15.02 -14.77
C GLU A 775 17.11 16.38 -14.10
N CYS A 776 16.68 17.50 -14.72
CA CYS A 776 16.77 18.83 -14.13
C CYS A 776 15.89 19.02 -12.90
N SER A 777 14.83 18.21 -12.72
CA SER A 777 14.01 18.18 -11.51
C SER A 777 14.86 17.97 -10.24
N SER A 778 15.91 17.14 -10.33
CA SER A 778 16.84 16.85 -9.24
C SER A 778 17.84 17.96 -8.92
N SER A 779 17.84 19.06 -9.69
CA SER A 779 18.82 20.16 -9.62
C SER A 779 20.31 19.71 -9.71
N PRO A 780 20.70 18.92 -10.74
CA PRO A 780 22.03 18.28 -10.82
C PRO A 780 23.18 19.23 -11.24
N CYS A 781 22.87 20.48 -11.59
CA CYS A 781 23.85 21.46 -12.07
C CYS A 781 24.44 22.32 -10.94
N HIS A 782 25.51 23.06 -11.25
CA HIS A 782 26.08 24.02 -10.31
C HIS A 782 25.06 25.09 -9.87
N VAL A 783 25.15 25.59 -8.64
CA VAL A 783 24.25 26.66 -8.13
C VAL A 783 24.27 27.95 -8.96
N ASN A 784 25.38 28.20 -9.68
CA ASN A 784 25.54 29.31 -10.63
C ASN A 784 25.41 28.86 -12.09
N ALA A 785 24.64 27.80 -12.35
CA ALA A 785 24.28 27.31 -13.67
C ALA A 785 22.75 27.27 -13.85
N ARG A 786 22.32 27.05 -15.08
CA ARG A 786 20.97 26.69 -15.49
C ARG A 786 21.01 25.24 -15.98
N CYS A 787 20.05 24.43 -15.55
CA CYS A 787 19.78 23.14 -16.19
C CYS A 787 18.85 23.33 -17.39
N ILE A 788 19.04 22.51 -18.43
CA ILE A 788 18.22 22.45 -19.63
C ILE A 788 17.98 20.96 -19.92
N ASN A 789 16.76 20.47 -19.73
CA ASN A 789 16.44 19.10 -20.07
C ASN A 789 16.43 18.89 -21.60
N GLY A 790 16.71 17.67 -22.05
CA GLY A 790 16.73 17.27 -23.45
C GLY A 790 16.52 15.77 -23.59
N LEU A 791 16.01 15.34 -24.74
CA LEU A 791 15.56 13.97 -24.95
C LEU A 791 16.68 12.93 -24.71
N GLY A 792 16.59 12.22 -23.60
CA GLY A 792 17.55 11.23 -23.11
C GLY A 792 18.79 11.79 -22.39
N SER A 793 18.89 13.11 -22.16
CA SER A 793 19.95 13.75 -21.37
C SER A 793 19.77 15.26 -21.13
N PHE A 794 19.98 15.71 -19.91
CA PHE A 794 20.15 17.11 -19.53
C PHE A 794 21.50 17.76 -19.93
N GLN A 795 21.49 19.10 -20.05
CA GLN A 795 22.68 19.95 -20.17
C GLN A 795 22.71 21.02 -19.06
N CYS A 796 23.87 21.21 -18.44
CA CYS A 796 24.15 22.37 -17.58
C CYS A 796 24.82 23.51 -18.35
N GLN A 797 24.44 24.76 -18.07
CA GLN A 797 25.05 25.97 -18.65
C GLN A 797 25.30 27.03 -17.57
N CYS A 798 26.55 27.48 -17.40
CA CYS A 798 26.86 28.55 -16.43
C CYS A 798 26.06 29.84 -16.69
N GLN A 799 25.62 30.49 -15.61
CA GLN A 799 24.89 31.76 -15.67
C GLN A 799 25.81 32.91 -16.12
N PRO A 800 25.26 33.99 -16.74
CA PRO A 800 26.07 35.10 -17.26
C PRO A 800 27.01 35.71 -16.22
N GLY A 801 28.29 35.85 -16.59
CA GLY A 801 29.36 36.34 -15.70
C GLY A 801 30.14 35.23 -14.98
N PHE A 802 29.64 33.99 -14.99
CA PHE A 802 30.38 32.80 -14.54
C PHE A 802 30.86 31.97 -15.74
N TYR A 803 31.97 31.26 -15.56
CA TYR A 803 32.61 30.43 -16.57
C TYR A 803 32.97 29.05 -16.00
N GLY A 804 32.87 28.02 -16.84
CA GLY A 804 33.06 26.62 -16.47
C GLY A 804 32.26 25.68 -17.38
N ASP A 805 31.99 24.47 -16.90
CA ASP A 805 31.32 23.38 -17.64
C ASP A 805 29.83 23.22 -17.33
N GLY A 806 29.30 24.02 -16.39
CA GLY A 806 27.91 23.95 -15.92
C GLY A 806 27.72 23.10 -14.65
N PHE A 807 28.63 22.17 -14.37
CA PHE A 807 28.71 21.42 -13.11
C PHE A 807 29.62 22.12 -12.10
N TYR A 808 30.57 22.92 -12.59
CA TYR A 808 31.35 23.90 -11.85
C TYR A 808 31.35 25.24 -12.59
N CYS A 809 31.03 26.34 -11.90
CA CYS A 809 30.96 27.68 -12.51
C CYS A 809 31.54 28.76 -11.57
N SER A 810 32.57 29.47 -12.01
CA SER A 810 33.31 30.47 -11.21
C SER A 810 33.40 31.83 -11.91
N GLN A 811 33.57 32.92 -11.15
CA GLN A 811 33.85 34.25 -11.68
C GLN A 811 35.37 34.48 -11.79
N GLN A 812 35.82 35.13 -12.86
CA GLN A 812 37.23 35.54 -13.01
C GLN A 812 37.40 37.03 -12.66
N GLU A 813 38.03 37.32 -11.52
CA GLU A 813 38.45 38.69 -11.16
C GLU A 813 39.65 39.13 -12.02
N GLY A 814 39.37 39.79 -13.14
CA GLY A 814 40.39 40.25 -14.07
C GLY A 814 41.01 41.61 -13.72
N GLN A 815 42.01 41.67 -12.83
CA GLN A 815 42.93 42.82 -12.73
C GLN A 815 44.41 42.42 -12.53
N THR A 816 45.12 42.21 -13.63
CA THR A 816 46.60 42.17 -13.63
C THR A 816 47.18 43.59 -13.57
N VAL A 817 47.32 44.14 -12.36
CA VAL A 817 47.90 45.47 -12.15
C VAL A 817 49.39 45.48 -12.50
N ARG A 818 49.79 46.29 -13.49
CA ARG A 818 51.21 46.56 -13.81
C ARG A 818 51.88 47.21 -12.58
N PRO A 819 53.05 46.73 -12.11
CA PRO A 819 53.74 47.36 -10.99
C PRO A 819 54.12 48.81 -11.32
N LYS A 820 53.77 49.74 -10.42
CA LYS A 820 54.01 51.18 -10.59
C LYS A 820 55.49 51.50 -10.79
N SER A 821 55.77 52.40 -11.72
CA SER A 821 57.11 52.89 -12.05
C SER A 821 57.72 53.81 -10.96
N GLN A 822 59.02 54.12 -11.09
CA GLN A 822 59.71 55.00 -10.15
C GLN A 822 59.19 56.45 -10.16
N CYS A 823 58.83 57.00 -11.33
CA CYS A 823 58.26 58.35 -11.38
C CYS A 823 56.86 58.39 -10.73
N GLU A 824 56.02 57.39 -10.98
CA GLU A 824 54.70 57.29 -10.35
C GLU A 824 54.82 57.14 -8.83
N GLN A 825 55.71 56.27 -8.33
CA GLN A 825 55.96 56.13 -6.89
C GLN A 825 56.47 57.45 -6.25
N HIS A 826 57.33 58.20 -6.93
CA HIS A 826 57.82 59.50 -6.45
C HIS A 826 56.73 60.58 -6.48
N ARG A 827 55.93 60.65 -7.55
CA ARG A 827 54.77 61.55 -7.65
C ARG A 827 53.76 61.25 -6.54
N ASP A 828 53.36 59.99 -6.42
CA ASP A 828 52.31 59.55 -5.51
C ASP A 828 52.74 59.74 -4.05
N SER A 829 54.00 59.43 -3.68
CA SER A 829 54.50 59.63 -2.31
C SER A 829 54.57 61.10 -1.86
N LEU A 830 54.74 62.04 -2.80
CA LEU A 830 54.66 63.48 -2.53
C LEU A 830 53.21 64.01 -2.48
N GLN A 831 52.26 63.28 -3.07
CA GLN A 831 50.83 63.61 -3.05
C GLN A 831 50.10 62.97 -1.85
N SER A 832 50.50 61.79 -1.39
CA SER A 832 49.93 61.09 -0.24
C SER A 832 50.16 61.79 1.11
N GLY A 833 51.05 62.78 1.17
CA GLY A 833 51.25 63.63 2.35
C GLY A 833 50.05 64.52 2.70
N VAL A 834 49.01 64.58 1.86
CA VAL A 834 47.83 65.44 2.02
C VAL A 834 46.76 64.85 2.95
N GLU A 835 46.69 63.52 3.12
CA GLU A 835 45.55 62.86 3.79
C GLU A 835 45.59 62.93 5.34
N LEU A 836 46.69 63.36 5.95
CA LEU A 836 46.85 63.48 7.41
C LEU A 836 47.35 64.86 7.86
N GLY A 837 46.65 65.91 7.43
CA GLY A 837 46.71 67.25 8.05
C GLY A 837 48.02 68.03 7.92
N GLY A 838 49.04 67.44 7.28
CA GLY A 838 50.31 68.09 6.99
C GLY A 838 50.14 69.18 5.93
N ARG A 839 50.62 70.39 6.23
CA ARG A 839 50.73 71.46 5.23
C ARG A 839 51.70 70.99 4.13
N LEU A 840 51.26 70.97 2.86
CA LEU A 840 52.17 70.84 1.72
C LEU A 840 53.36 71.80 1.91
N SER A 841 54.58 71.28 1.82
CA SER A 841 55.77 72.12 1.90
C SER A 841 55.75 73.09 0.72
N VAL A 842 55.51 74.39 1.00
CA VAL A 842 55.28 75.41 -0.02
C VAL A 842 56.56 75.63 -0.81
N GLY A 843 56.64 75.03 -2.00
CA GLY A 843 57.86 74.96 -2.80
C GLY A 843 58.39 73.53 -3.06
N ALA A 844 57.72 72.48 -2.57
CA ALA A 844 57.99 71.11 -2.98
C ALA A 844 57.72 70.92 -4.48
N PHE A 845 58.57 70.13 -5.14
CA PHE A 845 58.49 69.82 -6.56
C PHE A 845 57.83 68.45 -6.74
N ILE A 846 56.72 68.37 -7.49
CA ILE A 846 56.06 67.12 -7.86
C ILE A 846 56.52 66.75 -9.28
N PRO A 847 57.11 65.55 -9.51
CA PRO A 847 57.60 65.15 -10.82
C PRO A 847 56.47 64.87 -11.81
N GLN A 848 56.71 65.20 -13.08
CA GLN A 848 55.80 64.97 -14.20
C GLN A 848 56.19 63.69 -14.94
N CYS A 849 55.30 62.70 -14.94
CA CYS A 849 55.51 61.42 -15.62
C CYS A 849 54.81 61.39 -17.00
N ASP A 850 55.31 60.57 -17.91
CA ASP A 850 54.65 60.28 -19.20
C ASP A 850 53.58 59.18 -19.09
N SER A 851 53.09 58.67 -20.23
CA SER A 851 52.11 57.59 -20.33
C SER A 851 52.60 56.23 -19.84
N ASP A 852 53.92 56.05 -19.78
CA ASP A 852 54.58 54.78 -19.50
C ASP A 852 55.22 54.74 -18.11
N GLY A 853 55.06 55.83 -17.34
CA GLY A 853 55.55 55.98 -15.98
C GLY A 853 57.01 56.45 -15.90
N GLN A 854 57.62 56.91 -16.99
CA GLN A 854 58.97 57.47 -16.94
C GLN A 854 58.93 58.98 -16.66
N TYR A 855 60.05 59.53 -16.18
CA TYR A 855 60.19 60.97 -15.99
C TYR A 855 60.21 61.66 -17.36
N ARG A 856 59.34 62.65 -17.57
CA ARG A 856 59.41 63.50 -18.77
C ARG A 856 60.78 64.19 -18.84
N PRO A 857 61.47 64.22 -20.00
CA PRO A 857 62.80 64.84 -20.11
C PRO A 857 62.85 66.31 -19.68
N LEU A 858 61.76 67.06 -19.90
CA LEU A 858 61.55 68.41 -19.35
C LEU A 858 60.67 68.34 -18.10
N GLN A 859 61.13 68.93 -17.01
CA GLN A 859 60.41 69.07 -15.74
C GLN A 859 60.19 70.54 -15.41
N CYS A 860 58.98 70.91 -14.99
CA CYS A 860 58.62 72.28 -14.64
C CYS A 860 57.95 72.35 -13.26
N HIS A 861 58.40 73.26 -12.41
CA HIS A 861 57.96 73.42 -11.04
C HIS A 861 56.74 74.34 -10.95
N GLY A 862 55.56 73.75 -10.71
CA GLY A 862 54.27 74.44 -10.81
C GLY A 862 54.12 75.72 -9.98
N SER A 863 54.74 75.81 -8.80
CA SER A 863 54.63 77.00 -7.94
C SER A 863 55.77 78.02 -8.08
N THR A 864 56.93 77.62 -8.63
CA THR A 864 58.09 78.52 -8.80
C THR A 864 58.37 78.88 -10.26
N GLY A 865 57.65 78.29 -11.22
CA GLY A 865 57.72 78.59 -12.66
C GLY A 865 59.04 78.23 -13.35
N HIS A 866 60.01 77.67 -12.64
CA HIS A 866 61.29 77.24 -13.21
C HIS A 866 61.14 75.88 -13.90
N CYS A 867 61.81 75.70 -15.03
CA CYS A 867 61.91 74.42 -15.72
C CYS A 867 63.36 73.97 -15.85
N TRP A 868 63.61 72.67 -15.95
CA TRP A 868 64.93 72.08 -16.17
C TRP A 868 64.80 70.73 -16.88
N CYS A 869 65.89 70.24 -17.46
CA CYS A 869 65.93 68.90 -18.03
C CYS A 869 66.35 67.87 -16.98
N VAL A 870 65.84 66.65 -17.07
CA VAL A 870 66.24 65.53 -16.22
C VAL A 870 66.76 64.35 -17.03
N ASP A 871 67.46 63.44 -16.35
CA ASP A 871 67.76 62.10 -16.88
C ASP A 871 66.61 61.11 -16.61
N SER A 872 66.79 59.86 -17.04
CA SER A 872 65.80 58.78 -16.85
C SER A 872 65.58 58.36 -15.39
N SER A 873 66.39 58.84 -14.44
CA SER A 873 66.18 58.67 -12.99
C SER A 873 65.47 59.86 -12.33
N GLY A 874 65.20 60.92 -13.10
CA GLY A 874 64.56 62.15 -12.62
C GLY A 874 65.52 63.19 -12.04
N GLN A 875 66.83 63.04 -12.21
CA GLN A 875 67.84 63.96 -11.66
C GLN A 875 68.12 65.15 -12.60
N GLU A 876 68.26 66.37 -12.07
CA GLU A 876 68.47 67.60 -12.86
C GLU A 876 69.80 67.57 -13.64
N ARG A 877 69.73 67.69 -14.97
CA ARG A 877 70.88 67.92 -15.84
C ARG A 877 71.44 69.32 -15.54
N ALA A 878 72.59 69.40 -14.88
CA ALA A 878 73.17 70.67 -14.40
C ALA A 878 73.29 71.73 -15.52
N GLY A 879 72.90 72.97 -15.22
CA GLY A 879 72.93 74.08 -16.19
C GLY A 879 71.84 74.04 -17.26
N THR A 880 70.77 73.25 -17.06
CA THR A 880 69.58 73.28 -17.93
C THR A 880 68.42 74.10 -17.36
N ARG A 881 68.51 74.53 -16.09
CA ARG A 881 67.45 75.25 -15.37
C ARG A 881 67.23 76.67 -15.90
N THR A 882 65.99 76.96 -16.29
CA THR A 882 65.55 78.26 -16.81
C THR A 882 64.56 78.95 -15.85
N PRO A 883 64.56 80.30 -15.79
CA PRO A 883 63.64 81.06 -14.94
C PRO A 883 62.25 81.24 -15.59
N PRO A 884 61.22 81.64 -14.81
CA PRO A 884 59.84 81.74 -15.28
C PRO A 884 59.67 82.67 -16.49
N GLY A 885 58.82 82.27 -17.44
CA GLY A 885 58.53 83.06 -18.63
C GLY A 885 59.60 83.04 -19.73
N THR A 886 60.71 82.33 -19.54
CA THR A 886 61.66 82.03 -20.61
C THR A 886 61.25 80.78 -21.38
N ALA A 887 61.63 80.67 -22.66
CA ALA A 887 61.40 79.47 -23.44
C ALA A 887 62.13 78.27 -22.81
N PRO A 888 61.47 77.11 -22.61
CA PRO A 888 62.12 75.92 -22.08
C PRO A 888 63.31 75.49 -22.93
N LYS A 889 64.34 74.93 -22.30
CA LYS A 889 65.45 74.31 -23.02
C LYS A 889 64.95 73.06 -23.75
N ASP A 890 65.41 72.87 -24.97
CA ASP A 890 65.27 71.61 -25.71
C ASP A 890 66.09 70.54 -24.98
N CYS A 891 65.41 69.57 -24.37
CA CYS A 891 66.03 68.53 -23.53
C CYS A 891 66.49 67.30 -24.33
N ASP A 892 66.04 67.17 -25.58
CA ASP A 892 66.40 66.08 -26.49
C ASP A 892 67.73 66.36 -27.22
N ARG A 893 68.27 67.57 -27.04
CA ARG A 893 69.63 67.96 -27.45
C ARG A 893 70.64 67.83 -26.29
N PRO A 894 71.91 67.53 -26.60
CA PRO A 894 72.98 67.41 -25.60
C PRO A 894 73.31 68.76 -24.94
#